data_AF-A0A6A3SJE5-F1
#
_entry.id   AF-A0A6A3SJE5-F1
#
_cell.length_a   1.000
_cell.length_b   1.000
_cell.length_c   1.000
_cell.angle_alpha   90.00
_cell.angle_beta   90.00
_cell.angle_gamma   90.00
#
_symmetry.space_group_name_H-M   'P 1'
#
loop_
_entity.id
_entity.type
_entity.pdbx_description
1 polymer ?
#
loop_
_entity_poly.entity_id
_entity_poly.type
_entity_poly.pdbx_seq_one_letter_code
_entity_poly.pdbx_strand_id
1 'polypeptide(L)'
;MAPTNTMTPHPDVEFADLKTPADDLQDKRGGLSVNRAFGPSPWPEQFSLLGNLAQVVILASIFVYAYGQLFYFSDAFTNTGAGGHSEMVRPMFFSLFCFLPMAVSIVLLEFLRHFNVRRISSRYVLNLARFLRLKPRVMGRVVSKSLGELLFLVFLVGGNIYVFQYFYRARVERMKTRTPDLDFSMYLQMIALTFGIVCVYNMAFLFLPATRNCVWMEFLNISYANGIKYHRWVEVITVVTAFLHCLGYYWAWIKAGTWVKEALPCFNCAVGKEGKDPWMNFFGLIALLSFLAIGFTSMPWVRRKMYNTFYSVHHLFILGTVFAVLHWNPILAWIFPSVMLYVICRALSSSNGFTPVAVREFTTISHDVVKVVLARSTSRAGDFKVGQFVYLNVPAISKLQWHAFTISSSPRASPDTLTILLKSLGDWTEELVQYSEDCNNNNVLPSIYMDGYYGGSLEMYDEYSTVCLVGGGIGVTPLLSILEDVVAKLQQGASIRQKVFFIFTFRELSLLEEIHPLLMQIKELDPQELYFSLHFSLTRAPTNDQLDQAIDHVPRPFAEPLRSRTGKLVMYSVVFFLTFLVWTLVKYGNKVQTNDSNLWPLQNFVEITLVIVVAMTGVYAFTFAESKRGKESAAAFGHLMTPGGIQPYASDAHTFRDLVTDYRVAVGQRPNMPELMCKVYSGHKQFAATHPSVGVPGNSTVGVFFSGPRALKHAMENAISDIGINNFDVHEEEFEL
;
A
#
# COMPACT_ATOMS: atom_id res chain seq x y z
N MET A 1 63.45 66.22 2.87
CA MET A 1 62.04 66.56 3.18
C MET A 1 61.67 65.79 4.44
N ALA A 2 61.62 66.52 5.54
CA ALA A 2 61.53 65.99 6.90
C ALA A 2 60.06 65.80 7.35
N PRO A 3 59.80 64.93 8.34
CA PRO A 3 58.47 64.59 8.81
C PRO A 3 58.07 65.37 10.07
N THR A 4 56.76 65.53 10.31
CA THR A 4 56.19 65.93 11.61
C THR A 4 54.78 65.34 11.78
N ASN A 5 54.59 64.57 12.86
CA ASN A 5 53.56 64.67 13.93
C ASN A 5 52.20 65.32 13.59
N THR A 6 51.00 64.90 14.05
CA THR A 6 50.55 64.30 15.32
C THR A 6 49.01 64.14 15.32
N MET A 7 48.51 63.18 16.13
CA MET A 7 47.29 63.15 16.98
C MET A 7 45.85 63.51 16.50
N THR A 8 44.92 62.65 16.98
CA THR A 8 43.45 62.71 17.16
C THR A 8 42.85 64.06 17.63
N PRO A 9 41.55 64.39 17.38
CA PRO A 9 40.47 64.08 18.35
C PRO A 9 39.03 63.92 17.77
N HIS A 10 38.09 63.75 18.70
CA HIS A 10 36.69 63.28 18.66
C HIS A 10 35.68 64.48 18.61
N PRO A 11 34.39 64.32 18.98
CA PRO A 11 33.14 64.52 18.22
C PRO A 11 32.48 65.94 18.27
N ASP A 12 31.27 66.02 17.69
CA ASP A 12 30.17 66.98 17.89
C ASP A 12 30.03 68.15 16.90
N VAL A 13 29.02 68.04 16.01
CA VAL A 13 28.12 69.16 15.63
C VAL A 13 26.70 68.62 15.42
N GLU A 14 25.81 69.00 16.34
CA GLU A 14 24.34 68.91 16.31
C GLU A 14 23.70 69.95 15.36
N PHE A 15 22.35 69.87 15.26
CA PHE A 15 21.35 70.74 14.61
C PHE A 15 20.91 70.26 13.20
N ALA A 16 19.62 70.11 12.87
CA ALA A 16 18.36 70.16 13.59
C ALA A 16 17.24 69.61 12.65
N ASP A 17 16.11 69.22 13.25
CA ASP A 17 14.75 69.10 12.67
C ASP A 17 14.35 67.93 11.73
N LEU A 18 13.88 66.86 12.39
CA LEU A 18 12.51 66.31 12.32
C LEU A 18 11.85 66.07 10.94
N LYS A 19 11.66 64.79 10.60
CA LYS A 19 10.38 64.22 10.13
C LYS A 19 10.32 62.72 10.44
N THR A 20 9.24 62.30 11.09
CA THR A 20 8.91 60.92 11.50
C THR A 20 8.78 59.96 10.29
N PRO A 21 9.38 58.76 10.31
CA PRO A 21 9.13 57.75 9.28
C PRO A 21 7.90 56.92 9.64
N ALA A 22 6.71 57.44 9.33
CA ALA A 22 5.48 56.64 9.29
C ALA A 22 5.23 56.01 7.90
N ASP A 23 6.05 56.33 6.88
CA ASP A 23 5.81 55.92 5.49
C ASP A 23 6.86 54.94 4.91
N ASP A 24 7.81 54.42 5.70
CA ASP A 24 8.91 53.59 5.17
C ASP A 24 8.88 52.10 5.59
N LEU A 25 7.73 51.64 6.12
CA LEU A 25 7.54 50.24 6.56
C LEU A 25 6.80 49.34 5.57
N GLN A 26 6.48 49.83 4.36
CA GLN A 26 5.75 49.02 3.36
C GLN A 26 6.63 48.29 2.32
N ASP A 27 7.92 48.60 2.17
CA ASP A 27 8.69 48.11 1.00
C ASP A 27 9.82 47.11 1.30
N LYS A 28 9.91 46.57 2.53
CA LYS A 28 10.87 45.51 2.89
C LYS A 28 10.23 44.23 3.45
N ARG A 29 9.02 43.89 2.99
CA ARG A 29 8.42 42.54 3.11
C ARG A 29 8.40 41.77 1.79
N GLY A 30 9.41 41.97 0.95
CA GLY A 30 9.60 41.24 -0.30
C GLY A 30 10.88 40.42 -0.30
N GLY A 31 10.84 39.19 0.25
CA GLY A 31 11.94 38.25 0.11
C GLY A 31 12.01 37.23 1.24
N LEU A 32 11.82 35.95 0.89
CA LEU A 32 11.86 34.75 1.74
C LEU A 32 10.57 34.45 2.53
N SER A 33 9.48 34.28 1.79
CA SER A 33 8.33 33.50 2.25
C SER A 33 8.70 32.01 2.32
N VAL A 34 9.05 31.53 3.51
CA VAL A 34 9.17 30.09 3.87
C VAL A 34 7.78 29.40 3.94
N ASN A 35 6.70 30.07 3.51
CA ASN A 35 5.31 29.63 3.66
C ASN A 35 4.70 28.91 2.44
N ARG A 36 5.46 28.11 1.68
CA ARG A 36 4.89 27.36 0.53
C ARG A 36 4.96 25.83 0.59
N ALA A 37 5.32 25.23 1.73
CA ALA A 37 5.52 23.79 1.79
C ALA A 37 4.25 22.94 2.03
N PHE A 38 3.18 23.49 2.63
CA PHE A 38 2.02 22.67 3.04
C PHE A 38 0.63 23.27 2.73
N GLY A 39 0.54 24.18 1.76
CA GLY A 39 -0.74 24.64 1.19
C GLY A 39 -1.18 23.77 0.00
N PRO A 40 -2.49 23.71 -0.33
CA PRO A 40 -2.92 23.09 -1.58
C PRO A 40 -2.16 23.75 -2.73
N SER A 41 -1.61 22.91 -3.60
CA SER A 41 -1.00 23.40 -4.83
C SER A 41 -2.01 24.27 -5.61
N PRO A 42 -1.61 25.29 -6.38
CA PRO A 42 -2.51 26.00 -7.29
C PRO A 42 -2.87 25.18 -8.54
N TRP A 43 -2.16 24.07 -8.79
CA TRP A 43 -2.36 23.19 -9.95
C TRP A 43 -3.72 22.46 -10.03
N PRO A 44 -4.39 22.05 -8.93
CA PRO A 44 -5.70 21.41 -8.97
C PRO A 44 -6.79 22.27 -9.61
N GLU A 45 -6.76 23.61 -9.43
CA GLU A 45 -7.73 24.52 -10.05
C GLU A 45 -7.42 24.71 -11.54
N GLN A 46 -6.13 24.83 -11.90
CA GLN A 46 -5.69 25.03 -13.28
C GLN A 46 -5.82 23.77 -14.17
N PHE A 47 -5.65 22.56 -13.60
CA PHE A 47 -5.60 21.29 -14.34
C PHE A 47 -6.71 20.31 -13.98
N SER A 48 -7.80 20.78 -13.36
CA SER A 48 -8.94 19.94 -12.93
C SER A 48 -9.51 19.04 -14.05
N LEU A 49 -9.67 19.58 -15.26
CA LEU A 49 -10.15 18.84 -16.43
C LEU A 49 -9.21 17.69 -16.82
N LEU A 50 -7.90 17.97 -16.85
CA LEU A 50 -6.87 16.99 -17.21
C LEU A 50 -6.76 15.89 -16.15
N GLY A 51 -6.91 16.25 -14.87
CA GLY A 51 -6.99 15.30 -13.76
C GLY A 51 -8.21 14.37 -13.87
N ASN A 52 -9.38 14.92 -14.19
CA ASN A 52 -10.60 14.13 -14.39
C ASN A 52 -10.49 13.20 -15.60
N LEU A 53 -9.92 13.68 -16.72
CA LEU A 53 -9.67 12.87 -17.90
C LEU A 53 -8.72 11.71 -17.59
N ALA A 54 -7.61 11.99 -16.88
CA ALA A 54 -6.66 10.95 -16.47
C ALA A 54 -7.34 9.87 -15.61
N GLN A 55 -8.23 10.25 -14.68
CA GLN A 55 -8.96 9.29 -13.86
C GLN A 55 -9.92 8.41 -14.68
N VAL A 56 -10.66 8.99 -15.63
CA VAL A 56 -11.54 8.21 -16.53
C VAL A 56 -10.73 7.22 -17.37
N VAL A 57 -9.56 7.63 -17.86
CA VAL A 57 -8.69 6.75 -18.66
C VAL A 57 -8.10 5.63 -17.81
N ILE A 58 -7.74 5.88 -16.54
CA ILE A 58 -7.30 4.80 -15.62
C ILE A 58 -8.44 3.80 -15.40
N LEU A 59 -9.66 4.26 -15.12
CA LEU A 59 -10.82 3.38 -14.95
C LEU A 59 -11.11 2.56 -16.22
N ALA A 60 -11.08 3.20 -17.38
CA ALA A 60 -11.22 2.53 -18.66
C ALA A 60 -10.12 1.48 -18.88
N SER A 61 -8.88 1.78 -18.47
CA SER A 61 -7.75 0.85 -18.58
C SER A 61 -7.93 -0.39 -17.72
N ILE A 62 -8.46 -0.26 -16.50
CA ILE A 62 -8.80 -1.40 -15.64
C ILE A 62 -9.83 -2.28 -16.34
N PHE A 63 -10.89 -1.68 -16.89
CA PHE A 63 -11.93 -2.41 -17.61
C PHE A 63 -11.40 -3.08 -18.87
N VAL A 64 -10.61 -2.38 -19.70
CA VAL A 64 -10.00 -2.93 -20.92
C VAL A 64 -9.10 -4.12 -20.59
N TYR A 65 -8.33 -4.06 -19.50
CA TYR A 65 -7.52 -5.21 -19.07
C TYR A 65 -8.38 -6.41 -18.66
N ALA A 66 -9.33 -6.19 -17.75
CA ALA A 66 -10.18 -7.27 -17.23
C ALA A 66 -11.05 -7.89 -18.33
N TYR A 67 -11.64 -7.04 -19.19
CA TYR A 67 -12.38 -7.46 -20.38
C TYR A 67 -11.46 -8.18 -21.36
N GLY A 68 -10.24 -7.68 -21.60
CA GLY A 68 -9.25 -8.32 -22.46
C GLY A 68 -9.00 -9.78 -22.07
N GLN A 69 -8.75 -10.05 -20.78
CA GLN A 69 -8.53 -11.43 -20.32
C GLN A 69 -9.71 -12.37 -20.61
N LEU A 70 -10.95 -11.85 -20.65
CA LEU A 70 -12.15 -12.63 -21.00
C LEU A 70 -12.39 -12.68 -22.52
N PHE A 71 -12.20 -11.56 -23.22
CA PHE A 71 -12.47 -11.41 -24.65
C PHE A 71 -11.56 -12.30 -25.50
N TYR A 72 -10.34 -12.59 -25.04
CA TYR A 72 -9.49 -13.61 -25.66
C TYR A 72 -10.21 -14.96 -25.82
N PHE A 73 -11.13 -15.27 -24.90
CA PHE A 73 -11.94 -16.48 -24.86
C PHE A 73 -13.33 -16.26 -25.48
N SER A 74 -13.38 -15.61 -26.64
CA SER A 74 -14.62 -15.34 -27.37
C SER A 74 -14.51 -15.77 -28.84
N ASP A 75 -15.67 -16.06 -29.44
CA ASP A 75 -15.73 -16.40 -30.87
C ASP A 75 -15.30 -15.22 -31.75
N ALA A 76 -15.57 -13.99 -31.31
CA ALA A 76 -15.12 -12.78 -32.00
C ALA A 76 -13.59 -12.73 -32.14
N PHE A 77 -12.85 -12.97 -31.05
CA PHE A 77 -11.39 -13.03 -31.11
C PHE A 77 -10.92 -14.20 -31.99
N THR A 78 -11.51 -15.39 -31.84
CA THR A 78 -11.14 -16.56 -32.64
C THR A 78 -11.31 -16.29 -34.15
N ASN A 79 -12.37 -15.58 -34.53
CA ASN A 79 -12.64 -15.21 -35.92
C ASN A 79 -11.71 -14.12 -36.47
N THR A 80 -11.16 -13.23 -35.62
CA THR A 80 -10.17 -12.22 -36.07
C THR A 80 -8.85 -12.84 -36.55
N GLY A 81 -8.55 -14.09 -36.16
CA GLY A 81 -7.37 -14.83 -36.62
C GLY A 81 -7.44 -15.35 -38.06
N ALA A 82 -8.57 -15.17 -38.75
CA ALA A 82 -8.80 -15.71 -40.10
C ALA A 82 -8.25 -14.84 -41.25
N GLY A 83 -7.58 -13.73 -40.95
CA GLY A 83 -6.93 -12.84 -41.93
C GLY A 83 -5.50 -13.26 -42.33
N GLY A 84 -4.95 -12.65 -43.38
CA GLY A 84 -3.65 -13.00 -43.97
C GLY A 84 -2.39 -12.80 -43.11
N HIS A 85 -2.51 -12.19 -41.92
CA HIS A 85 -1.42 -11.94 -40.97
C HIS A 85 -1.73 -12.45 -39.55
N SER A 86 -2.20 -13.69 -39.44
CA SER A 86 -2.59 -14.32 -38.17
C SER A 86 -1.48 -14.34 -37.10
N GLU A 87 -0.22 -14.29 -37.53
CA GLU A 87 0.98 -14.23 -36.70
C GLU A 87 1.08 -12.95 -35.87
N MET A 88 0.51 -11.83 -36.34
CA MET A 88 0.53 -10.55 -35.63
C MET A 88 -0.65 -10.38 -34.66
N VAL A 89 -1.72 -11.18 -34.80
CA VAL A 89 -2.96 -11.02 -34.04
C VAL A 89 -2.73 -11.18 -32.54
N ARG A 90 -2.05 -12.25 -32.12
CA ARG A 90 -1.76 -12.50 -30.69
C ARG A 90 -0.82 -11.46 -30.08
N PRO A 91 0.35 -11.11 -30.67
CA PRO A 91 1.20 -10.04 -30.14
C PRO A 91 0.45 -8.71 -30.00
N MET A 92 -0.30 -8.30 -31.03
CA MET A 92 -1.09 -7.06 -30.99
C MET A 92 -2.16 -7.09 -29.92
N PHE A 93 -2.83 -8.24 -29.74
CA PHE A 93 -3.82 -8.43 -28.69
C PHE A 93 -3.23 -8.21 -27.28
N PHE A 94 -2.16 -8.93 -26.92
CA PHE A 94 -1.54 -8.76 -25.61
C PHE A 94 -0.94 -7.36 -25.42
N SER A 95 -0.47 -6.73 -26.50
CA SER A 95 0.01 -5.35 -26.45
C SER A 95 -1.10 -4.36 -26.11
N LEU A 96 -2.24 -4.43 -26.81
CA LEU A 96 -3.35 -3.48 -26.68
C LEU A 96 -4.22 -3.72 -25.44
N PHE A 97 -4.46 -4.98 -25.09
CA PHE A 97 -5.40 -5.36 -24.03
C PHE A 97 -4.73 -5.74 -22.71
N CYS A 98 -3.42 -6.04 -22.69
CA CYS A 98 -2.74 -6.45 -21.46
C CYS A 98 -1.65 -5.44 -21.06
N PHE A 99 -0.74 -5.11 -21.97
CA PHE A 99 0.40 -4.23 -21.71
C PHE A 99 0.00 -2.74 -21.62
N LEU A 100 -0.61 -2.22 -22.68
CA LEU A 100 -0.93 -0.79 -22.81
C LEU A 100 -1.82 -0.26 -21.68
N PRO A 101 -2.89 -0.96 -21.24
CA PRO A 101 -3.74 -0.47 -20.16
C PRO A 101 -2.97 -0.34 -18.84
N MET A 102 -2.05 -1.26 -18.56
CA MET A 102 -1.21 -1.19 -17.37
C MET A 102 -0.20 -0.04 -17.45
N ALA A 103 0.51 0.07 -18.59
CA ALA A 103 1.49 1.14 -18.81
C ALA A 103 0.86 2.53 -18.69
N VAL A 104 -0.28 2.74 -19.36
CA VAL A 104 -1.04 4.00 -19.31
C VAL A 104 -1.51 4.31 -17.90
N SER A 105 -2.02 3.30 -17.17
CA SER A 105 -2.46 3.47 -15.78
C SER A 105 -1.31 3.98 -14.90
N ILE A 106 -0.12 3.38 -15.00
CA ILE A 106 1.05 3.77 -14.21
C ILE A 106 1.48 5.21 -14.51
N VAL A 107 1.59 5.56 -15.80
CA VAL A 107 1.99 6.91 -16.23
C VAL A 107 1.00 7.96 -15.73
N LEU A 108 -0.31 7.71 -15.89
CA LEU A 108 -1.34 8.66 -15.47
C LEU A 108 -1.43 8.79 -13.95
N LEU A 109 -1.25 7.70 -13.20
CA LEU A 109 -1.24 7.77 -11.74
C LEU A 109 -0.05 8.58 -11.22
N GLU A 110 1.14 8.35 -11.78
CA GLU A 110 2.33 9.14 -11.43
C GLU A 110 2.23 10.60 -11.88
N PHE A 111 1.58 10.86 -13.02
CA PHE A 111 1.22 12.23 -13.43
C PHE A 111 0.34 12.91 -12.37
N LEU A 112 -0.74 12.26 -11.91
CA LEU A 112 -1.61 12.79 -10.85
C LEU A 112 -0.83 13.05 -9.55
N ARG A 113 0.09 12.15 -9.17
CA ARG A 113 0.97 12.29 -7.99
C ARG A 113 1.96 13.45 -8.13
N HIS A 114 2.52 13.66 -9.32
CA HIS A 114 3.54 14.68 -9.58
C HIS A 114 2.96 16.09 -9.46
N PHE A 115 1.83 16.34 -10.13
CA PHE A 115 1.19 17.66 -10.11
C PHE A 115 0.39 17.93 -8.83
N ASN A 116 0.32 16.94 -7.92
CA ASN A 116 -0.51 16.98 -6.72
C ASN A 116 -1.96 17.41 -7.04
N VAL A 117 -2.41 17.11 -8.28
CA VAL A 117 -3.81 17.19 -8.67
C VAL A 117 -4.46 16.13 -7.82
N ARG A 118 -5.10 16.59 -6.72
CA ARG A 118 -5.59 15.75 -5.62
C ARG A 118 -6.13 14.46 -6.22
N ARG A 119 -5.79 13.34 -5.57
CA ARG A 119 -6.06 11.93 -5.97
C ARG A 119 -7.54 11.64 -6.30
N ILE A 120 -8.40 12.65 -6.19
CA ILE A 120 -9.84 12.62 -6.06
C ILE A 120 -10.47 13.97 -6.51
N SER A 121 -10.07 14.54 -7.64
CA SER A 121 -10.79 15.74 -8.17
C SER A 121 -12.18 15.42 -8.73
N SER A 122 -12.43 14.17 -9.17
CA SER A 122 -13.71 13.81 -9.77
C SER A 122 -14.70 13.29 -8.73
N ARG A 123 -15.76 14.06 -8.49
CA ARG A 123 -16.92 13.68 -7.67
C ARG A 123 -17.48 12.29 -8.05
N TYR A 124 -17.35 11.89 -9.31
CA TYR A 124 -17.81 10.60 -9.81
C TYR A 124 -17.01 9.42 -9.26
N VAL A 125 -15.68 9.54 -9.15
CA VAL A 125 -14.82 8.48 -8.64
C VAL A 125 -15.04 8.28 -7.14
N LEU A 126 -15.25 9.37 -6.38
CA LEU A 126 -15.65 9.29 -4.97
C LEU A 126 -16.97 8.57 -4.77
N ASN A 127 -17.99 8.98 -5.52
CA ASN A 127 -19.31 8.38 -5.41
C ASN A 127 -19.27 6.89 -5.75
N LEU A 128 -18.49 6.50 -6.78
CA LEU A 128 -18.28 5.11 -7.13
C LEU A 128 -17.53 4.34 -6.03
N ALA A 129 -16.39 4.86 -5.56
CA ALA A 129 -15.60 4.21 -4.51
C ALA A 129 -16.40 4.07 -3.21
N ARG A 130 -17.19 5.09 -2.86
CA ARG A 130 -18.11 5.07 -1.73
C ARG A 130 -19.20 4.01 -1.91
N PHE A 131 -19.83 3.96 -3.07
CA PHE A 131 -20.82 2.92 -3.39
C PHE A 131 -20.22 1.52 -3.26
N LEU A 132 -19.00 1.30 -3.76
CA LEU A 132 -18.31 0.01 -3.66
C LEU A 132 -17.94 -0.37 -2.22
N ARG A 133 -17.79 0.58 -1.29
CA ARG A 133 -17.50 0.31 0.13
C ARG A 133 -18.74 -0.09 0.93
N LEU A 134 -19.95 0.15 0.44
CA LEU A 134 -21.19 -0.16 1.17
C LEU A 134 -21.31 -1.65 1.47
N LYS A 135 -21.79 -1.99 2.67
CA LYS A 135 -22.08 -3.35 3.12
C LYS A 135 -23.60 -3.56 3.16
N PRO A 136 -24.18 -4.35 2.22
CA PRO A 136 -25.62 -4.52 2.16
C PRO A 136 -26.17 -5.32 3.35
N ARG A 137 -27.44 -5.09 3.68
CA ARG A 137 -28.18 -5.87 4.69
C ARG A 137 -28.98 -6.96 3.98
N VAL A 138 -28.73 -8.23 4.34
CA VAL A 138 -29.45 -9.39 3.78
C VAL A 138 -30.08 -10.15 4.94
N MET A 139 -31.39 -10.36 4.89
CA MET A 139 -32.15 -11.08 5.92
C MET A 139 -31.90 -10.55 7.35
N GLY A 140 -31.87 -9.22 7.51
CA GLY A 140 -31.71 -8.57 8.81
C GLY A 140 -30.28 -8.50 9.35
N ARG A 141 -29.30 -9.18 8.72
CA ARG A 141 -27.87 -9.14 9.10
C ARG A 141 -27.04 -8.32 8.10
N VAL A 142 -26.06 -7.58 8.61
CA VAL A 142 -25.08 -6.89 7.77
C VAL A 142 -24.16 -7.94 7.15
N VAL A 143 -24.08 -7.95 5.82
CA VAL A 143 -23.15 -8.85 5.12
C VAL A 143 -21.73 -8.39 5.42
N SER A 144 -20.85 -9.33 5.80
CA SER A 144 -19.46 -9.00 6.13
C SER A 144 -18.64 -8.46 4.96
N LYS A 145 -19.16 -8.58 3.74
CA LYS A 145 -18.51 -8.24 2.48
C LYS A 145 -19.10 -6.98 1.87
N SER A 146 -18.23 -6.09 1.38
CA SER A 146 -18.64 -4.88 0.66
C SER A 146 -19.16 -5.19 -0.74
N LEU A 147 -19.90 -4.25 -1.35
CA LEU A 147 -20.35 -4.37 -2.74
C LEU A 147 -19.19 -4.56 -3.72
N GLY A 148 -18.05 -3.91 -3.50
CA GLY A 148 -16.83 -4.09 -4.29
C GLY A 148 -16.23 -5.50 -4.15
N GLU A 149 -16.23 -6.06 -2.93
CA GLU A 149 -15.81 -7.45 -2.72
C GLU A 149 -16.77 -8.45 -3.40
N LEU A 150 -18.07 -8.21 -3.34
CA LEU A 150 -19.08 -9.03 -4.03
C LEU A 150 -18.94 -8.95 -5.55
N LEU A 151 -18.75 -7.74 -6.10
CA LEU A 151 -18.50 -7.53 -7.53
C LEU A 151 -17.24 -8.28 -7.97
N PHE A 152 -16.16 -8.22 -7.18
CA PHE A 152 -14.95 -8.96 -7.46
C PHE A 152 -15.18 -10.48 -7.42
N LEU A 153 -15.96 -11.00 -6.47
CA LEU A 153 -16.33 -12.43 -6.43
C LEU A 153 -17.16 -12.84 -7.65
N VAL A 154 -18.10 -12.00 -8.09
CA VAL A 154 -18.88 -12.24 -9.30
C VAL A 154 -17.97 -12.27 -10.53
N PHE A 155 -17.04 -11.32 -10.65
CA PHE A 155 -16.03 -11.32 -11.70
C PHE A 155 -15.17 -12.58 -11.67
N LEU A 156 -14.67 -12.95 -10.48
CA LEU A 156 -13.80 -14.10 -10.30
C LEU A 156 -14.53 -15.40 -10.63
N VAL A 157 -15.67 -15.68 -10.00
CA VAL A 157 -16.42 -16.92 -10.21
C VAL A 157 -17.03 -16.96 -11.62
N GLY A 158 -17.67 -15.87 -12.05
CA GLY A 158 -18.29 -15.76 -13.37
C GLY A 158 -17.27 -15.86 -14.50
N GLY A 159 -16.12 -15.20 -14.37
CA GLY A 159 -15.01 -15.30 -15.31
C GLY A 159 -14.47 -16.71 -15.41
N ASN A 160 -14.21 -17.38 -14.27
CA ASN A 160 -13.77 -18.77 -14.26
C ASN A 160 -14.77 -19.73 -14.94
N ILE A 161 -16.07 -19.57 -14.66
CA ILE A 161 -17.14 -20.38 -15.31
C ILE A 161 -17.18 -20.11 -16.81
N TYR A 162 -17.13 -18.84 -17.22
CA TYR A 162 -17.14 -18.44 -18.63
C TYR A 162 -15.97 -19.05 -19.40
N VAL A 163 -14.74 -18.88 -18.89
CA VAL A 163 -13.53 -19.44 -19.50
C VAL A 163 -13.61 -20.96 -19.59
N PHE A 164 -14.06 -21.61 -18.51
CA PHE A 164 -14.23 -23.06 -18.49
C PHE A 164 -15.23 -23.54 -19.56
N GLN A 165 -16.44 -22.97 -19.57
CA GLN A 165 -17.51 -23.30 -20.52
C GLN A 165 -17.06 -23.10 -21.97
N TYR A 166 -16.44 -21.95 -22.27
CA TYR A 166 -15.97 -21.63 -23.61
C TYR A 166 -14.91 -22.62 -24.09
N PHE A 167 -13.84 -22.83 -23.31
CA PHE A 167 -12.75 -23.74 -23.70
C PHE A 167 -13.21 -25.18 -23.82
N TYR A 168 -14.02 -25.62 -22.86
CA TYR A 168 -14.55 -26.98 -22.86
C TYR A 168 -15.42 -27.22 -24.10
N ARG A 169 -16.40 -26.35 -24.38
CA ARG A 169 -17.27 -26.47 -25.55
C ARG A 169 -16.47 -26.43 -26.85
N ALA A 170 -15.61 -25.43 -27.01
CA ALA A 170 -14.78 -25.29 -28.21
C ALA A 170 -13.84 -26.49 -28.43
N ARG A 171 -13.44 -27.19 -27.36
CA ARG A 171 -12.62 -28.40 -27.47
C ARG A 171 -13.46 -29.63 -27.82
N VAL A 172 -14.60 -29.83 -27.14
CA VAL A 172 -15.50 -30.95 -27.39
C VAL A 172 -15.97 -30.94 -28.84
N GLU A 173 -16.41 -29.79 -29.35
CA GLU A 173 -16.85 -29.67 -30.74
C GLU A 173 -15.71 -29.99 -31.73
N ARG A 174 -14.50 -29.47 -31.48
CA ARG A 174 -13.32 -29.79 -32.32
C ARG A 174 -12.87 -31.26 -32.25
N MET A 175 -13.13 -31.95 -31.14
CA MET A 175 -12.80 -33.37 -31.01
C MET A 175 -13.86 -34.24 -31.67
N LYS A 176 -15.15 -33.89 -31.55
CA LYS A 176 -16.25 -34.61 -32.22
C LYS A 176 -16.13 -34.61 -33.74
N THR A 177 -15.56 -33.55 -34.34
CA THR A 177 -15.31 -33.53 -35.79
C THR A 177 -14.21 -34.51 -36.23
N ARG A 178 -13.32 -34.94 -35.32
CA ARG A 178 -12.24 -35.90 -35.60
C ARG A 178 -12.62 -37.31 -35.19
N THR A 179 -13.29 -37.45 -34.05
CA THR A 179 -13.69 -38.72 -33.43
C THR A 179 -15.10 -38.54 -32.87
N PRO A 180 -16.14 -39.05 -33.56
CA PRO A 180 -17.54 -38.86 -33.15
C PRO A 180 -17.86 -39.50 -31.79
N ASP A 181 -17.29 -40.68 -31.54
CA ASP A 181 -17.43 -41.41 -30.29
C ASP A 181 -16.26 -41.06 -29.35
N LEU A 182 -16.58 -40.36 -28.27
CA LEU A 182 -15.60 -39.89 -27.29
C LEU A 182 -15.63 -40.78 -26.04
N ASP A 183 -14.48 -41.36 -25.70
CA ASP A 183 -14.32 -42.14 -24.49
C ASP A 183 -14.29 -41.25 -23.23
N PHE A 184 -14.64 -41.83 -22.08
CA PHE A 184 -14.57 -41.16 -20.78
C PHE A 184 -13.18 -40.56 -20.50
N SER A 185 -12.10 -41.27 -20.86
CA SER A 185 -10.73 -40.77 -20.68
C SER A 185 -10.45 -39.52 -21.51
N MET A 186 -11.04 -39.41 -22.70
CA MET A 186 -10.92 -38.22 -23.56
C MET A 186 -11.68 -37.04 -22.95
N TYR A 187 -12.88 -37.27 -22.42
CA TYR A 187 -13.61 -36.25 -21.66
C TYR A 187 -12.82 -35.75 -20.45
N LEU A 188 -12.23 -36.66 -19.68
CA LEU A 188 -11.43 -36.30 -18.51
C LEU A 188 -10.20 -35.47 -18.89
N GLN A 189 -9.47 -35.85 -19.95
CA GLN A 189 -8.34 -35.07 -20.45
C GLN A 189 -8.75 -33.67 -20.96
N MET A 190 -9.91 -33.56 -21.62
CA MET A 190 -10.44 -32.26 -22.03
C MET A 190 -10.78 -31.37 -20.84
N ILE A 191 -11.44 -31.93 -19.81
CA ILE A 191 -11.74 -31.21 -18.56
C ILE A 191 -10.44 -30.77 -17.87
N ALA A 192 -9.47 -31.68 -17.77
CA ALA A 192 -8.16 -31.41 -17.19
C ALA A 192 -7.44 -30.25 -17.90
N LEU A 193 -7.41 -30.26 -19.22
CA LEU A 193 -6.80 -29.19 -20.01
C LEU A 193 -7.52 -27.85 -19.85
N THR A 194 -8.85 -27.87 -19.77
CA THR A 194 -9.64 -26.66 -19.49
C THR A 194 -9.28 -26.08 -18.12
N PHE A 195 -9.12 -26.90 -17.08
CA PHE A 195 -8.64 -26.42 -15.77
C PHE A 195 -7.25 -25.77 -15.86
N GLY A 196 -6.36 -26.26 -16.74
CA GLY A 196 -5.07 -25.62 -17.00
C GLY A 196 -5.22 -24.19 -17.56
N ILE A 197 -6.14 -23.97 -18.51
CA ILE A 197 -6.41 -22.63 -19.05
C ILE A 197 -7.06 -21.72 -18.02
N VAL A 198 -7.99 -22.25 -17.22
CA VAL A 198 -8.60 -21.51 -16.11
C VAL A 198 -7.53 -21.10 -15.08
N CYS A 199 -6.56 -21.97 -14.78
CA CYS A 199 -5.41 -21.62 -13.94
C CYS A 199 -4.65 -20.41 -14.51
N VAL A 200 -4.34 -20.41 -15.81
CA VAL A 200 -3.63 -19.28 -16.47
C VAL A 200 -4.42 -17.98 -16.40
N TYR A 201 -5.74 -18.02 -16.59
CA TYR A 201 -6.61 -16.86 -16.43
C TYR A 201 -6.48 -16.25 -15.02
N ASN A 202 -6.48 -17.07 -13.95
CA ASN A 202 -6.30 -16.57 -12.59
C ASN A 202 -4.87 -16.04 -12.35
N MET A 203 -3.86 -16.71 -12.90
CA MET A 203 -2.46 -16.27 -12.79
C MET A 203 -2.23 -14.86 -13.36
N ALA A 204 -2.99 -14.44 -14.37
CA ALA A 204 -2.89 -13.07 -14.92
C ALA A 204 -3.15 -11.99 -13.84
N PHE A 205 -4.08 -12.26 -12.92
CA PHE A 205 -4.44 -11.33 -11.84
C PHE A 205 -3.67 -11.55 -10.54
N LEU A 206 -2.98 -12.69 -10.37
CA LEU A 206 -2.44 -13.15 -9.09
C LEU A 206 -1.45 -12.18 -8.42
N PHE A 207 -0.56 -11.55 -9.20
CA PHE A 207 0.48 -10.65 -8.69
C PHE A 207 -0.01 -9.21 -8.44
N LEU A 208 -1.16 -8.82 -8.99
CA LEU A 208 -1.65 -7.45 -8.87
C LEU A 208 -1.95 -7.08 -7.41
N PRO A 209 -2.74 -7.85 -6.63
CA PRO A 209 -3.06 -7.48 -5.26
C PRO A 209 -1.90 -7.70 -4.28
N ALA A 210 -0.88 -8.49 -4.67
CA ALA A 210 0.33 -8.67 -3.90
C ALA A 210 1.31 -7.49 -4.01
N THR A 211 1.14 -6.64 -5.03
CA THR A 211 2.05 -5.51 -5.27
C THR A 211 1.72 -4.33 -4.35
N ARG A 212 2.70 -3.92 -3.52
CA ARG A 212 2.56 -2.86 -2.50
C ARG A 212 2.10 -1.50 -3.05
N ASN A 213 2.43 -1.21 -4.31
CA ASN A 213 2.04 0.01 -5.05
C ASN A 213 1.20 -0.31 -6.29
N CYS A 214 0.27 -1.27 -6.20
CA CYS A 214 -0.59 -1.56 -7.33
C CYS A 214 -1.46 -0.35 -7.69
N VAL A 215 -1.25 0.17 -8.90
CA VAL A 215 -1.93 1.36 -9.42
C VAL A 215 -3.45 1.25 -9.35
N TRP A 216 -4.00 0.08 -9.62
CA TRP A 216 -5.45 -0.12 -9.64
C TRP A 216 -6.06 -0.17 -8.25
N MET A 217 -5.40 -0.83 -7.30
CA MET A 217 -5.85 -0.83 -5.91
C MET A 217 -5.80 0.59 -5.34
N GLU A 218 -4.72 1.30 -5.63
CA GLU A 218 -4.57 2.69 -5.24
C GLU A 218 -5.65 3.60 -5.85
N PHE A 219 -5.91 3.45 -7.15
CA PHE A 219 -6.94 4.21 -7.85
C PHE A 219 -8.35 3.94 -7.30
N LEU A 220 -8.65 2.69 -6.94
CA LEU A 220 -9.93 2.29 -6.33
C LEU A 220 -10.01 2.57 -4.82
N ASN A 221 -8.99 3.19 -4.23
CA ASN A 221 -8.85 3.42 -2.79
C ASN A 221 -8.97 2.13 -1.95
N ILE A 222 -8.44 1.03 -2.48
CA ILE A 222 -8.30 -0.23 -1.77
C ILE A 222 -6.92 -0.23 -1.10
N SER A 223 -6.89 -0.25 0.23
CA SER A 223 -5.63 -0.34 0.97
C SER A 223 -4.90 -1.64 0.64
N TYR A 224 -3.56 -1.63 0.72
CA TYR A 224 -2.73 -2.82 0.48
C TYR A 224 -3.20 -4.04 1.31
N ALA A 225 -3.49 -3.82 2.60
CA ALA A 225 -3.93 -4.89 3.49
C ALA A 225 -5.29 -5.48 3.08
N ASN A 226 -6.20 -4.66 2.56
CA ASN A 226 -7.44 -5.13 1.94
C ASN A 226 -7.18 -5.83 0.60
N GLY A 227 -6.18 -5.38 -0.17
CA GLY A 227 -5.69 -5.98 -1.41
C GLY A 227 -5.31 -7.46 -1.27
N ILE A 228 -4.60 -7.81 -0.18
CA ILE A 228 -4.15 -9.19 0.09
C ILE A 228 -5.32 -10.17 0.26
N LYS A 229 -6.53 -9.70 0.62
CA LYS A 229 -7.74 -10.55 0.62
C LYS A 229 -8.04 -11.09 -0.77
N TYR A 230 -7.90 -10.26 -1.80
CA TYR A 230 -8.11 -10.66 -3.19
C TYR A 230 -7.01 -11.59 -3.70
N HIS A 231 -5.74 -11.35 -3.31
CA HIS A 231 -4.64 -12.26 -3.62
C HIS A 231 -4.92 -13.68 -3.12
N ARG A 232 -5.36 -13.83 -1.86
CA ARG A 232 -5.72 -15.13 -1.27
C ARG A 232 -6.84 -15.84 -2.06
N TRP A 233 -7.86 -15.11 -2.52
CA TRP A 233 -8.96 -15.70 -3.29
C TRP A 233 -8.50 -16.20 -4.66
N VAL A 234 -7.68 -15.40 -5.37
CA VAL A 234 -7.13 -15.78 -6.68
C VAL A 234 -6.13 -16.94 -6.54
N GLU A 235 -5.30 -16.94 -5.51
CA GLU A 235 -4.34 -18.01 -5.18
C GLU A 235 -5.05 -19.35 -4.99
N VAL A 236 -6.09 -19.41 -4.15
CA VAL A 236 -6.82 -20.66 -3.86
C VAL A 236 -7.39 -21.26 -5.15
N ILE A 237 -8.01 -20.46 -6.01
CA ILE A 237 -8.55 -20.95 -7.29
C ILE A 237 -7.42 -21.42 -8.21
N THR A 238 -6.30 -20.69 -8.26
CA THR A 238 -5.12 -21.06 -9.06
C THR A 238 -4.57 -22.44 -8.63
N VAL A 239 -4.35 -22.65 -7.33
CA VAL A 239 -3.83 -23.92 -6.80
C VAL A 239 -4.80 -25.08 -7.04
N VAL A 240 -6.10 -24.87 -6.79
CA VAL A 240 -7.12 -25.91 -7.01
C VAL A 240 -7.23 -26.29 -8.49
N THR A 241 -7.25 -25.31 -9.39
CA THR A 241 -7.35 -25.57 -10.84
C THR A 241 -6.07 -26.20 -11.39
N ALA A 242 -4.89 -25.82 -10.91
CA ALA A 242 -3.63 -26.49 -11.23
C ALA A 242 -3.61 -27.96 -10.77
N PHE A 243 -4.12 -28.23 -9.55
CA PHE A 243 -4.23 -29.58 -9.02
C PHE A 243 -5.20 -30.44 -9.85
N LEU A 244 -6.40 -29.94 -10.14
CA LEU A 244 -7.40 -30.65 -10.95
C LEU A 244 -6.93 -30.88 -12.39
N HIS A 245 -6.18 -29.93 -12.96
CA HIS A 245 -5.52 -30.08 -14.26
C HIS A 245 -4.58 -31.29 -14.26
N CYS A 246 -3.69 -31.40 -13.27
CA CYS A 246 -2.75 -32.53 -13.19
C CYS A 246 -3.47 -33.86 -12.88
N LEU A 247 -4.42 -33.85 -11.93
CA LEU A 247 -5.13 -35.04 -11.49
C LEU A 247 -5.85 -35.76 -12.64
N GLY A 248 -6.51 -35.03 -13.54
CA GLY A 248 -7.20 -35.63 -14.68
C GLY A 248 -6.26 -36.30 -15.68
N TYR A 249 -5.09 -35.72 -15.93
CA TYR A 249 -4.06 -36.33 -16.78
C TYR A 249 -3.44 -37.56 -16.12
N TYR A 250 -3.07 -37.47 -14.83
CA TYR A 250 -2.47 -38.58 -14.10
C TYR A 250 -3.42 -39.77 -14.02
N TRP A 251 -4.71 -39.53 -13.76
CA TRP A 251 -5.72 -40.57 -13.79
C TRP A 251 -5.78 -41.27 -15.16
N ALA A 252 -5.83 -40.48 -16.24
CA ALA A 252 -5.90 -41.02 -17.59
C ALA A 252 -4.66 -41.84 -17.96
N TRP A 253 -3.46 -41.36 -17.61
CA TRP A 253 -2.19 -42.04 -17.90
C TRP A 253 -1.98 -43.29 -17.05
N ILE A 254 -2.38 -43.27 -15.77
CA ILE A 254 -2.32 -44.46 -14.90
C ILE A 254 -3.24 -45.54 -15.44
N LYS A 255 -4.47 -45.19 -15.82
CA LYS A 255 -5.42 -46.13 -16.44
C LYS A 255 -4.90 -46.71 -17.76
N ALA A 256 -4.20 -45.90 -18.56
CA ALA A 256 -3.60 -46.33 -19.82
C ALA A 256 -2.25 -47.08 -19.64
N GLY A 257 -1.69 -47.14 -18.42
CA GLY A 257 -0.38 -47.73 -18.17
C GLY A 257 0.81 -46.92 -18.72
N THR A 258 0.60 -45.66 -19.12
CA THR A 258 1.62 -44.81 -19.76
C THR A 258 2.21 -43.74 -18.84
N TRP A 259 1.83 -43.71 -17.56
CA TRP A 259 2.23 -42.65 -16.61
C TRP A 259 3.73 -42.33 -16.61
N VAL A 260 4.61 -43.34 -16.51
CA VAL A 260 6.07 -43.13 -16.48
C VAL A 260 6.56 -42.40 -17.74
N LYS A 261 6.05 -42.80 -18.90
CA LYS A 261 6.44 -42.26 -20.20
C LYS A 261 5.97 -40.81 -20.38
N GLU A 262 4.77 -40.50 -19.91
CA GLU A 262 4.14 -39.19 -20.13
C GLU A 262 4.53 -38.16 -19.05
N ALA A 263 4.76 -38.59 -17.80
CA ALA A 263 5.00 -37.69 -16.67
C ALA A 263 6.49 -37.43 -16.37
N LEU A 264 7.38 -38.38 -16.67
CA LEU A 264 8.81 -38.27 -16.36
C LEU A 264 9.65 -38.00 -17.61
N PRO A 265 10.73 -37.21 -17.49
CA PRO A 265 11.57 -36.87 -18.64
C PRO A 265 12.35 -38.10 -19.11
N CYS A 266 12.52 -38.21 -20.43
CA CYS A 266 13.49 -39.13 -21.01
C CYS A 266 14.86 -38.45 -21.11
N PHE A 267 15.89 -39.10 -20.55
CA PHE A 267 17.27 -38.59 -20.57
C PHE A 267 18.08 -39.05 -21.79
N ASN A 268 17.62 -40.09 -22.49
CA ASN A 268 18.29 -40.67 -23.65
C ASN A 268 17.60 -40.30 -24.99
N CYS A 269 16.73 -39.29 -24.98
CA CYS A 269 15.93 -38.88 -26.13
C CYS A 269 16.23 -37.42 -26.53
N ALA A 270 15.91 -37.05 -27.76
CA ALA A 270 16.00 -35.65 -28.18
C ALA A 270 14.89 -34.82 -27.50
N VAL A 271 15.28 -33.81 -26.72
CA VAL A 271 14.39 -32.94 -25.94
C VAL A 271 13.36 -32.21 -26.81
N GLY A 272 13.70 -31.88 -28.06
CA GLY A 272 12.85 -31.11 -28.96
C GLY A 272 11.82 -31.92 -29.75
N LYS A 273 12.05 -33.22 -29.95
CA LYS A 273 11.14 -34.10 -30.72
C LYS A 273 10.39 -35.04 -29.79
N GLU A 274 11.03 -36.15 -29.43
CA GLU A 274 10.42 -37.24 -28.66
C GLU A 274 10.26 -36.85 -27.18
N GLY A 275 11.21 -36.08 -26.63
CA GLY A 275 11.19 -35.68 -25.23
C GLY A 275 10.32 -34.47 -24.92
N LYS A 276 9.73 -33.80 -25.92
CA LYS A 276 9.09 -32.50 -25.72
C LYS A 276 7.95 -32.56 -24.69
N ASP A 277 6.98 -33.45 -24.91
CA ASP A 277 5.80 -33.55 -24.04
C ASP A 277 6.16 -34.06 -22.63
N PRO A 278 6.98 -35.11 -22.46
CA PRO A 278 7.41 -35.56 -21.12
C PRO A 278 8.20 -34.50 -20.34
N TRP A 279 9.13 -33.77 -20.99
CA TRP A 279 9.85 -32.65 -20.36
C TRP A 279 8.90 -31.50 -20.00
N MET A 280 7.97 -31.17 -20.89
CA MET A 280 6.94 -30.17 -20.65
C MET A 280 6.09 -30.53 -19.43
N ASN A 281 5.60 -31.77 -19.34
CA ASN A 281 4.81 -32.28 -18.23
C ASN A 281 5.60 -32.31 -16.92
N PHE A 282 6.87 -32.68 -16.97
CA PHE A 282 7.76 -32.68 -15.81
C PHE A 282 7.97 -31.27 -15.24
N PHE A 283 8.15 -30.25 -16.09
CA PHE A 283 8.17 -28.85 -15.64
C PHE A 283 6.84 -28.44 -15.00
N GLY A 284 5.71 -28.91 -15.54
CA GLY A 284 4.39 -28.71 -14.96
C GLY A 284 4.25 -29.34 -13.56
N LEU A 285 4.85 -30.52 -13.34
CA LEU A 285 4.89 -31.18 -12.04
C LEU A 285 5.69 -30.37 -11.01
N ILE A 286 6.87 -29.85 -11.38
CA ILE A 286 7.68 -29.00 -10.47
C ILE A 286 6.91 -27.73 -10.10
N ALA A 287 6.23 -27.11 -11.06
CA ALA A 287 5.39 -25.94 -10.82
C ALA A 287 4.24 -26.28 -9.85
N LEU A 288 3.54 -27.40 -10.07
CA LEU A 288 2.45 -27.85 -9.21
C LEU A 288 2.93 -28.13 -7.78
N LEU A 289 4.04 -28.86 -7.60
CA LEU A 289 4.58 -29.16 -6.27
C LEU A 289 4.94 -27.86 -5.52
N SER A 290 5.48 -26.87 -6.23
CA SER A 290 5.73 -25.54 -5.67
C SER A 290 4.42 -24.88 -5.23
N PHE A 291 3.39 -24.87 -6.08
CA PHE A 291 2.08 -24.28 -5.77
C PHE A 291 1.35 -24.99 -4.63
N LEU A 292 1.45 -26.32 -4.52
CA LEU A 292 0.87 -27.09 -3.43
C LEU A 292 1.59 -26.82 -2.10
N ALA A 293 2.92 -26.73 -2.10
CA ALA A 293 3.70 -26.38 -0.91
C ALA A 293 3.36 -24.97 -0.40
N ILE A 294 3.23 -24.01 -1.32
CA ILE A 294 2.76 -22.66 -1.02
C ILE A 294 1.34 -22.71 -0.44
N GLY A 295 0.39 -23.32 -1.15
CA GLY A 295 -1.01 -23.38 -0.73
C GLY A 295 -1.22 -24.05 0.64
N PHE A 296 -0.46 -25.10 0.95
CA PHE A 296 -0.49 -25.76 2.25
C PHE A 296 0.02 -24.85 3.37
N THR A 297 1.18 -24.22 3.17
CA THR A 297 1.78 -23.33 4.19
C THR A 297 1.03 -22.01 4.34
N SER A 298 0.33 -21.55 3.30
CA SER A 298 -0.56 -20.38 3.30
C SER A 298 -1.86 -20.59 4.11
N MET A 299 -2.21 -21.83 4.47
CA MET A 299 -3.44 -22.11 5.22
C MET A 299 -3.45 -21.36 6.57
N PRO A 300 -4.57 -20.73 6.98
CA PRO A 300 -4.61 -19.91 8.19
C PRO A 300 -4.12 -20.62 9.47
N TRP A 301 -4.39 -21.93 9.57
CA TRP A 301 -3.93 -22.75 10.69
C TRP A 301 -2.41 -22.94 10.70
N VAL A 302 -1.80 -23.23 9.55
CA VAL A 302 -0.34 -23.42 9.42
C VAL A 302 0.37 -22.08 9.60
N ARG A 303 -0.05 -21.06 8.86
CA ARG A 303 0.56 -19.73 8.87
C ARG A 303 0.58 -19.08 10.26
N ARG A 304 -0.48 -19.27 11.05
CA ARG A 304 -0.57 -18.73 12.42
C ARG A 304 0.35 -19.43 13.43
N LYS A 305 0.68 -20.71 13.19
CA LYS A 305 1.56 -21.49 14.08
C LYS A 305 3.03 -21.48 13.63
N MET A 306 3.26 -21.38 12.33
CA MET A 306 4.57 -21.54 11.68
C MET A 306 4.80 -20.44 10.65
N TYR A 307 4.75 -19.18 11.09
CA TYR A 307 4.86 -18.02 10.20
C TYR A 307 6.18 -18.02 9.42
N ASN A 308 7.30 -18.35 10.07
CA ASN A 308 8.62 -18.39 9.41
C ASN A 308 8.67 -19.43 8.30
N THR A 309 8.11 -20.63 8.52
CA THR A 309 8.02 -21.67 7.49
C THR A 309 7.13 -21.22 6.33
N PHE A 310 5.97 -20.63 6.63
CA PHE A 310 5.11 -20.02 5.62
C PHE A 310 5.91 -19.01 4.79
N TYR A 311 6.56 -18.04 5.43
CA TYR A 311 7.31 -16.99 4.76
C TYR A 311 8.41 -17.55 3.84
N SER A 312 9.20 -18.51 4.32
CA SER A 312 10.27 -19.13 3.53
C SER A 312 9.72 -19.96 2.37
N VAL A 313 8.72 -20.81 2.60
CA VAL A 313 8.13 -21.67 1.55
C VAL A 313 7.37 -20.86 0.51
N HIS A 314 6.78 -19.72 0.91
CA HIS A 314 6.06 -18.86 -0.03
C HIS A 314 6.95 -18.37 -1.17
N HIS A 315 8.26 -18.18 -0.95
CA HIS A 315 9.23 -17.80 -2.00
C HIS A 315 9.36 -18.81 -3.14
N LEU A 316 8.87 -20.05 -2.97
CA LEU A 316 8.72 -21.01 -4.07
C LEU A 316 7.84 -20.49 -5.20
N PHE A 317 7.11 -19.36 -5.03
CA PHE A 317 6.40 -18.70 -6.12
C PHE A 317 7.35 -18.35 -7.28
N ILE A 318 8.63 -18.03 -7.01
CA ILE A 318 9.64 -17.75 -8.03
C ILE A 318 9.89 -19.01 -8.87
N LEU A 319 10.19 -20.11 -8.18
CA LEU A 319 10.44 -21.41 -8.80
C LEU A 319 9.21 -21.87 -9.60
N GLY A 320 8.04 -21.86 -8.97
CA GLY A 320 6.78 -22.28 -9.58
C GLY A 320 6.40 -21.46 -10.81
N THR A 321 6.64 -20.15 -10.80
CA THR A 321 6.35 -19.27 -11.96
C THR A 321 7.30 -19.56 -13.12
N VAL A 322 8.60 -19.72 -12.85
CA VAL A 322 9.58 -20.08 -13.89
C VAL A 322 9.22 -21.43 -14.52
N PHE A 323 8.96 -22.45 -13.71
CA PHE A 323 8.60 -23.77 -14.21
C PHE A 323 7.22 -23.81 -14.88
N ALA A 324 6.27 -22.95 -14.50
CA ALA A 324 5.01 -22.79 -15.23
C ALA A 324 5.25 -22.22 -16.64
N VAL A 325 6.13 -21.23 -16.80
CA VAL A 325 6.51 -20.71 -18.13
C VAL A 325 7.28 -21.75 -18.94
N LEU A 326 8.13 -22.56 -18.31
CA LEU A 326 8.79 -23.69 -18.98
C LEU A 326 7.78 -24.75 -19.42
N HIS A 327 6.78 -25.06 -18.60
CA HIS A 327 5.68 -25.97 -18.94
C HIS A 327 4.85 -25.45 -20.11
N TRP A 328 4.44 -24.19 -20.11
CA TRP A 328 3.69 -23.63 -21.23
C TRP A 328 4.05 -22.16 -21.44
N ASN A 329 4.99 -21.91 -22.36
CA ASN A 329 5.54 -20.57 -22.60
C ASN A 329 4.51 -19.46 -22.83
N PRO A 330 3.37 -19.69 -23.54
CA PRO A 330 2.37 -18.65 -23.73
C PRO A 330 1.86 -18.01 -22.44
N ILE A 331 1.94 -18.70 -21.28
CA ILE A 331 1.63 -18.14 -19.95
C ILE A 331 2.31 -16.80 -19.74
N LEU A 332 3.56 -16.65 -20.21
CA LEU A 332 4.33 -15.43 -20.04
C LEU A 332 3.58 -14.20 -20.54
N ALA A 333 2.89 -14.27 -21.69
CA ALA A 333 2.16 -13.14 -22.24
C ALA A 333 0.96 -12.71 -21.36
N TRP A 334 0.34 -13.65 -20.64
CA TRP A 334 -0.78 -13.39 -19.72
C TRP A 334 -0.32 -12.74 -18.43
N ILE A 335 0.76 -13.26 -17.85
CA ILE A 335 1.28 -12.79 -16.56
C ILE A 335 2.24 -11.61 -16.69
N PHE A 336 2.70 -11.28 -17.91
CA PHE A 336 3.72 -10.26 -18.15
C PHE A 336 3.44 -8.92 -17.46
N PRO A 337 2.25 -8.30 -17.60
CA PRO A 337 2.00 -7.00 -16.99
C PRO A 337 2.01 -7.04 -15.45
N SER A 338 1.46 -8.11 -14.86
CA SER A 338 1.35 -8.25 -13.41
C SER A 338 2.67 -8.64 -12.74
N VAL A 339 3.43 -9.54 -13.37
CA VAL A 339 4.80 -9.89 -12.94
C VAL A 339 5.74 -8.69 -13.06
N MET A 340 5.67 -7.93 -14.16
CA MET A 340 6.54 -6.77 -14.34
C MET A 340 6.27 -5.68 -13.30
N LEU A 341 5.00 -5.39 -13.03
CA LEU A 341 4.62 -4.45 -11.98
C LEU A 341 5.16 -4.91 -10.61
N TYR A 342 5.01 -6.19 -10.28
CA TYR A 342 5.54 -6.78 -9.06
C TYR A 342 7.06 -6.64 -8.95
N VAL A 343 7.80 -7.00 -10.01
CA VAL A 343 9.27 -6.95 -10.03
C VAL A 343 9.78 -5.52 -9.88
N ILE A 344 9.20 -4.55 -10.60
CA ILE A 344 9.61 -3.14 -10.49
C ILE A 344 9.38 -2.61 -9.07
N CYS A 345 8.19 -2.86 -8.50
CA CYS A 345 7.90 -2.45 -7.13
C CYS A 345 8.81 -3.14 -6.10
N ARG A 346 9.16 -4.41 -6.32
CA ARG A 346 10.07 -5.12 -5.44
C ARG A 346 11.52 -4.63 -5.55
N ALA A 347 11.97 -4.28 -6.76
CA ALA A 347 13.28 -3.67 -6.98
C ALA A 347 13.41 -2.31 -6.28
N LEU A 348 12.36 -1.48 -6.36
CA LEU A 348 12.28 -0.22 -5.63
C LEU A 348 12.33 -0.42 -4.11
N SER A 349 11.49 -1.32 -3.59
CA SER A 349 11.46 -1.69 -2.17
C SER A 349 12.83 -2.19 -1.68
N SER A 350 13.50 -3.03 -2.45
CA SER A 350 14.84 -3.51 -2.15
C SER A 350 15.89 -2.39 -2.15
N SER A 351 15.73 -1.38 -3.01
CA SER A 351 16.66 -0.24 -3.08
C SER A 351 16.59 0.63 -1.82
N ASN A 352 15.38 0.80 -1.27
CA ASN A 352 15.17 1.53 -0.01
C ASN A 352 15.89 0.84 1.16
N GLY A 353 15.92 -0.50 1.17
CA GLY A 353 16.58 -1.28 2.21
C GLY A 353 18.12 -1.34 2.14
N PHE A 354 18.77 -0.59 1.24
CA PHE A 354 20.25 -0.57 1.16
C PHE A 354 20.91 0.42 2.12
N THR A 355 20.16 1.39 2.63
CA THR A 355 20.69 2.41 3.54
C THR A 355 19.96 2.36 4.88
N PRO A 356 20.69 2.33 6.01
CA PRO A 356 20.06 2.43 7.32
C PRO A 356 19.50 3.84 7.55
N VAL A 357 18.44 3.89 8.35
CA VAL A 357 17.77 5.11 8.80
C VAL A 357 18.44 5.62 10.06
N ALA A 358 18.56 6.93 10.19
CA ALA A 358 19.00 7.52 11.46
C ALA A 358 17.87 7.41 12.50
N VAL A 359 18.11 6.65 13.56
CA VAL A 359 17.20 6.52 14.70
C VAL A 359 17.42 7.71 15.63
N ARG A 360 16.32 8.37 16.02
CA ARG A 360 16.31 9.53 16.93
C ARG A 360 15.99 9.12 18.35
N GLU A 361 15.04 8.20 18.48
CA GLU A 361 14.56 7.71 19.76
C GLU A 361 14.23 6.22 19.59
N PHE A 362 14.60 5.44 20.59
CA PHE A 362 14.27 4.02 20.67
C PHE A 362 13.99 3.66 22.13
N THR A 363 12.74 3.82 22.54
CA THR A 363 12.33 3.81 23.95
C THR A 363 11.21 2.79 24.16
N THR A 364 11.26 2.08 25.28
CA THR A 364 10.19 1.17 25.70
C THR A 364 9.22 1.96 26.58
N ILE A 365 8.00 2.23 26.08
CA ILE A 365 6.97 2.99 26.82
C ILE A 365 6.26 2.08 27.84
N SER A 366 6.05 0.81 27.49
CA SER A 366 5.52 -0.21 28.41
C SER A 366 6.15 -1.56 28.14
N HIS A 367 5.92 -2.53 29.04
CA HIS A 367 6.38 -3.93 28.91
C HIS A 367 6.06 -4.59 27.55
N ASP A 368 5.13 -4.04 26.78
CA ASP A 368 4.71 -4.54 25.49
C ASP A 368 4.69 -3.48 24.37
N VAL A 369 5.17 -2.26 24.58
CA VAL A 369 5.14 -1.18 23.57
C VAL A 369 6.49 -0.45 23.47
N VAL A 370 7.01 -0.37 22.23
CA VAL A 370 8.23 0.36 21.88
C VAL A 370 7.88 1.54 20.97
N LYS A 371 8.47 2.70 21.26
CA LYS A 371 8.46 3.89 20.43
C LYS A 371 9.76 4.02 19.67
N VAL A 372 9.63 4.15 18.35
CA VAL A 372 10.74 4.40 17.45
C VAL A 372 10.48 5.75 16.79
N VAL A 373 11.37 6.72 16.99
CA VAL A 373 11.36 7.97 16.24
C VAL A 373 12.49 7.92 15.23
N LEU A 374 12.14 8.09 13.96
CA LEU A 374 13.08 8.03 12.84
C LEU A 374 13.25 9.42 12.21
N ALA A 375 14.45 9.63 11.71
CA ALA A 375 14.87 10.76 10.90
C ALA A 375 14.06 10.90 9.60
N ARG A 376 13.51 12.09 9.30
CA ARG A 376 12.81 12.38 8.02
C ARG A 376 13.37 13.57 7.24
N SER A 377 13.51 13.44 5.92
CA SER A 377 13.87 14.55 5.02
C SER A 377 12.80 15.63 4.96
N THR A 378 13.22 16.89 5.10
CA THR A 378 12.36 18.07 4.87
C THR A 378 12.16 18.36 3.37
N SER A 379 12.87 17.65 2.49
CA SER A 379 12.63 17.70 1.04
C SER A 379 11.43 16.85 0.65
N ARG A 380 10.89 17.05 -0.57
CA ARG A 380 9.79 16.24 -1.14
C ARG A 380 10.04 14.72 -1.17
N ALA A 381 11.28 14.29 -0.94
CA ALA A 381 11.64 12.87 -0.85
C ALA A 381 11.20 12.23 0.48
N GLY A 382 11.15 13.00 1.57
CA GLY A 382 10.70 12.53 2.89
C GLY A 382 9.20 12.74 3.13
N ASP A 383 8.46 13.24 2.14
CA ASP A 383 7.02 13.48 2.24
C ASP A 383 6.24 12.16 2.35
N PHE A 384 5.68 11.91 3.53
CA PHE A 384 4.62 10.94 3.73
C PHE A 384 3.28 11.63 3.88
N LYS A 385 2.23 10.83 3.85
CA LYS A 385 0.85 11.24 4.05
C LYS A 385 0.30 10.57 5.31
N VAL A 386 -0.64 11.24 5.94
CA VAL A 386 -1.35 10.73 7.11
C VAL A 386 -1.94 9.35 6.83
N GLY A 387 -1.72 8.40 7.75
CA GLY A 387 -2.18 7.02 7.65
C GLY A 387 -1.31 6.09 6.79
N GLN A 388 -0.16 6.55 6.30
CA GLN A 388 0.80 5.66 5.65
C GLN A 388 1.59 4.83 6.67
N PHE A 389 2.13 3.72 6.20
CA PHE A 389 2.94 2.79 6.98
C PHE A 389 4.28 2.52 6.30
N VAL A 390 5.23 1.99 7.06
CA VAL A 390 6.57 1.64 6.61
C VAL A 390 6.90 0.20 7.02
N TYR A 391 7.81 -0.44 6.30
CA TYR A 391 8.42 -1.69 6.74
C TYR A 391 9.73 -1.40 7.45
N LEU A 392 9.92 -1.99 8.63
CA LEU A 392 11.17 -1.92 9.37
C LEU A 392 11.90 -3.26 9.31
N ASN A 393 13.21 -3.19 9.18
CA ASN A 393 14.14 -4.30 9.39
C ASN A 393 15.18 -3.89 10.44
N VAL A 394 15.37 -4.75 11.44
CA VAL A 394 16.36 -4.56 12.49
C VAL A 394 17.34 -5.75 12.40
N PRO A 395 18.51 -5.58 11.77
CA PRO A 395 19.42 -6.70 11.49
C PRO A 395 19.97 -7.40 12.73
N ALA A 396 19.95 -6.73 13.89
CA ALA A 396 20.30 -7.31 15.18
C ALA A 396 19.35 -8.46 15.58
N ILE A 397 18.09 -8.36 15.16
CA ILE A 397 17.04 -9.36 15.39
C ILE A 397 17.01 -10.32 14.20
N SER A 398 16.86 -9.77 12.98
CA SER A 398 16.78 -10.57 11.76
C SER A 398 17.20 -9.79 10.53
N LYS A 399 18.09 -10.38 9.73
CA LYS A 399 18.57 -9.78 8.47
C LYS A 399 17.58 -9.88 7.32
N LEU A 400 16.59 -10.78 7.42
CA LEU A 400 15.68 -11.10 6.32
C LEU A 400 14.24 -10.64 6.57
N GLN A 401 13.83 -10.50 7.83
CA GLN A 401 12.44 -10.17 8.17
C GLN A 401 12.19 -8.67 8.10
N TRP A 402 11.10 -8.30 7.42
CA TRP A 402 10.61 -6.93 7.30
C TRP A 402 9.19 -6.88 7.82
N HIS A 403 8.92 -6.04 8.81
CA HIS A 403 7.62 -5.94 9.47
C HIS A 403 6.99 -4.57 9.24
N ALA A 404 5.69 -4.54 8.93
CA ALA A 404 4.96 -3.31 8.61
C ALA A 404 4.43 -2.64 9.88
N PHE A 405 4.63 -1.33 9.99
CA PHE A 405 4.13 -0.51 11.09
C PHE A 405 3.62 0.84 10.58
N THR A 406 2.46 1.25 11.08
CA THR A 406 1.83 2.53 10.73
C THR A 406 2.56 3.70 11.37
N ILE A 407 2.71 4.80 10.62
CA ILE A 407 3.27 6.04 11.14
C ILE A 407 2.21 6.70 12.02
N SER A 408 2.55 6.95 13.28
CA SER A 408 1.64 7.58 14.24
C SER A 408 1.67 9.10 14.17
N SER A 409 2.78 9.70 13.70
CA SER A 409 2.92 11.16 13.63
C SER A 409 2.31 11.77 12.37
N SER A 410 2.00 13.07 12.41
CA SER A 410 1.61 13.86 11.24
C SER A 410 2.83 14.45 10.51
N PRO A 411 2.86 14.44 9.16
CA PRO A 411 3.94 15.07 8.38
C PRO A 411 3.96 16.60 8.54
N ARG A 412 2.86 17.19 9.03
CA ARG A 412 2.71 18.62 9.30
C ARG A 412 3.15 18.99 10.72
N ALA A 413 2.83 18.14 11.69
CA ALA A 413 3.25 18.33 13.08
C ALA A 413 4.76 18.09 13.23
N SER A 414 5.28 17.05 12.57
CA SER A 414 6.68 16.63 12.63
C SER A 414 7.36 16.80 11.25
N PRO A 415 7.98 17.97 10.97
CA PRO A 415 8.54 18.25 9.65
C PRO A 415 9.81 17.43 9.34
N ASP A 416 10.57 17.01 10.34
CA ASP A 416 11.90 16.39 10.24
C ASP A 416 12.02 15.01 10.90
N THR A 417 10.92 14.48 11.43
CA THR A 417 10.84 13.17 12.08
C THR A 417 9.57 12.43 11.70
N LEU A 418 9.58 11.11 11.90
CA LEU A 418 8.39 10.28 11.87
C LEU A 418 8.40 9.36 13.10
N THR A 419 7.22 9.10 13.68
CA THR A 419 7.09 8.30 14.89
C THR A 419 6.33 7.02 14.58
N ILE A 420 6.78 5.92 15.17
CA ILE A 420 6.16 4.60 15.06
C ILE A 420 5.98 4.05 16.46
N LEU A 421 4.77 3.61 16.78
CA LEU A 421 4.45 2.90 18.02
C LEU A 421 4.25 1.42 17.68
N LEU A 422 5.05 0.55 18.30
CA LEU A 422 5.10 -0.88 18.03
C LEU A 422 4.64 -1.63 19.26
N LYS A 423 3.72 -2.58 19.08
CA LYS A 423 3.28 -3.46 20.15
C LYS A 423 3.85 -4.86 19.95
N SER A 424 4.28 -5.49 21.05
CA SER A 424 4.67 -6.88 21.11
C SER A 424 3.46 -7.80 20.88
N LEU A 425 3.46 -8.52 19.76
CA LEU A 425 2.38 -9.40 19.31
C LEU A 425 2.87 -10.78 18.81
N GLY A 426 4.18 -11.01 18.77
CA GLY A 426 4.81 -12.26 18.37
C GLY A 426 6.34 -12.20 18.42
N ASP A 427 6.99 -13.30 18.09
CA ASP A 427 8.42 -13.56 18.32
C ASP A 427 9.34 -12.37 17.97
N TRP A 428 9.24 -11.86 16.74
CA TRP A 428 10.09 -10.74 16.29
C TRP A 428 9.86 -9.45 17.08
N THR A 429 8.60 -9.15 17.42
CA THR A 429 8.26 -7.94 18.20
C THR A 429 8.58 -8.10 19.68
N GLU A 430 8.57 -9.31 20.22
CA GLU A 430 9.03 -9.61 21.58
C GLU A 430 10.54 -9.40 21.70
N GLU A 431 11.30 -9.91 20.73
CA GLU A 431 12.74 -9.66 20.62
C GLU A 431 13.06 -8.17 20.43
N LEU A 432 12.19 -7.41 19.76
CA LEU A 432 12.34 -5.95 19.61
C LEU A 432 12.21 -5.21 20.94
N VAL A 433 11.26 -5.60 21.81
CA VAL A 433 11.13 -5.01 23.15
C VAL A 433 12.39 -5.27 23.97
N GLN A 434 12.84 -6.52 24.02
CA GLN A 434 14.08 -6.88 24.75
C GLN A 434 15.29 -6.12 24.21
N TYR A 435 15.41 -6.03 22.89
CA TYR A 435 16.49 -5.28 22.26
C TYR A 435 16.41 -3.77 22.55
N SER A 436 15.21 -3.20 22.71
CA SER A 436 15.04 -1.81 23.14
C SER A 436 15.50 -1.59 24.58
N GLU A 437 15.16 -2.50 25.49
CA GLU A 437 15.64 -2.45 26.87
C GLU A 437 17.17 -2.56 26.94
N ASP A 438 17.77 -3.48 26.17
CA ASP A 438 19.22 -3.64 26.07
C ASP A 438 19.92 -2.39 25.50
N CYS A 439 19.36 -1.80 24.42
CA CYS A 439 19.85 -0.56 23.84
C CYS A 439 19.82 0.59 24.84
N ASN A 440 18.73 0.71 25.60
CA ASN A 440 18.55 1.75 26.61
C ASN A 440 19.55 1.59 27.77
N ASN A 441 19.72 0.37 28.28
CA ASN A 441 20.69 0.05 29.34
C ASN A 441 22.14 0.37 28.94
N ASN A 442 22.47 0.20 27.66
CA ASN A 442 23.81 0.44 27.13
C ASN A 442 24.00 1.84 26.54
N ASN A 443 22.97 2.70 26.51
CA ASN A 443 22.96 4.00 25.83
C ASN A 443 23.38 3.92 24.34
N VAL A 444 22.90 2.91 23.61
CA VAL A 444 23.21 2.69 22.18
C VAL A 444 21.95 2.77 21.33
N LEU A 445 22.01 3.50 20.22
CA LEU A 445 20.94 3.54 19.22
C LEU A 445 21.09 2.39 18.21
N PRO A 446 19.99 1.72 17.84
CA PRO A 446 20.04 0.57 16.93
C PRO A 446 20.23 0.99 15.47
N SER A 447 20.78 0.08 14.66
CA SER A 447 20.72 0.19 13.20
C SER A 447 19.37 -0.37 12.72
N ILE A 448 18.57 0.49 12.10
CA ILE A 448 17.26 0.16 11.55
C ILE A 448 17.25 0.50 10.07
N TYR A 449 16.67 -0.37 9.25
CA TYR A 449 16.42 -0.14 7.83
C TYR A 449 14.92 0.05 7.62
N MET A 450 14.55 0.99 6.76
CA MET A 450 13.16 1.31 6.48
C MET A 450 12.87 1.20 4.99
N ASP A 451 11.68 0.75 4.67
CA ASP A 451 11.13 0.74 3.33
C ASP A 451 9.73 1.35 3.35
N GLY A 452 9.53 2.44 2.60
CA GLY A 452 8.30 3.21 2.62
C GLY A 452 8.29 4.40 1.64
N TYR A 453 7.23 5.20 1.61
CA TYR A 453 5.97 5.09 2.36
C TYR A 453 4.93 4.27 1.59
N TYR A 454 4.17 3.42 2.30
CA TYR A 454 3.13 2.56 1.73
C TYR A 454 1.74 2.89 2.30
N GLY A 455 0.69 2.43 1.62
CA GLY A 455 -0.69 2.62 2.05
C GLY A 455 -1.42 3.79 1.37
N GLY A 456 -2.73 3.83 1.58
CA GLY A 456 -3.58 4.92 1.13
C GLY A 456 -3.36 6.18 1.97
N SER A 457 -3.54 7.36 1.36
CA SER A 457 -3.59 8.60 2.14
C SER A 457 -4.93 8.69 2.86
N LEU A 458 -4.91 8.91 4.18
CA LEU A 458 -6.09 9.24 4.96
C LEU A 458 -6.41 10.75 4.95
N GLU A 459 -5.66 11.58 4.22
CA GLU A 459 -5.89 13.04 4.08
C GLU A 459 -7.31 13.40 3.60
N MET A 460 -8.05 12.45 3.04
CA MET A 460 -9.46 12.62 2.68
C MET A 460 -10.36 12.94 3.88
N TYR A 461 -9.87 12.80 5.12
CA TYR A 461 -10.57 13.27 6.31
C TYR A 461 -10.94 14.77 6.19
N ASP A 462 -10.14 15.58 5.46
CA ASP A 462 -10.37 17.02 5.20
C ASP A 462 -11.64 17.29 4.36
N GLU A 463 -12.19 16.26 3.71
CA GLU A 463 -13.37 16.33 2.85
C GLU A 463 -14.69 16.14 3.59
N TYR A 464 -14.67 15.92 4.92
CA TYR A 464 -15.87 15.75 5.73
C TYR A 464 -16.06 16.92 6.68
N SER A 465 -17.29 17.44 6.82
CA SER A 465 -17.58 18.45 7.85
C SER A 465 -17.59 17.86 9.27
N THR A 466 -17.77 16.54 9.38
CA THR A 466 -17.68 15.80 10.64
C THR A 466 -16.87 14.53 10.46
N VAL A 467 -15.85 14.36 11.29
CA VAL A 467 -14.93 13.22 11.30
C VAL A 467 -15.12 12.45 12.60
N CYS A 468 -15.29 11.13 12.51
CA CYS A 468 -15.38 10.22 13.64
C CYS A 468 -14.23 9.21 13.58
N LEU A 469 -13.32 9.30 14.54
CA LEU A 469 -12.15 8.45 14.67
C LEU A 469 -12.44 7.38 15.74
N VAL A 470 -12.44 6.10 15.38
CA VAL A 470 -12.75 4.98 16.27
C VAL A 470 -11.55 4.04 16.37
N GLY A 471 -10.81 4.13 17.47
CA GLY A 471 -9.55 3.41 17.71
C GLY A 471 -9.65 2.32 18.78
N GLY A 472 -8.95 1.21 18.59
CA GLY A 472 -8.84 0.12 19.56
C GLY A 472 -7.39 -0.35 19.79
N GLY A 473 -6.88 -0.20 21.02
CA GLY A 473 -5.50 -0.59 21.38
C GLY A 473 -4.45 0.07 20.50
N ILE A 474 -3.39 -0.66 20.12
CA ILE A 474 -2.34 -0.16 19.20
C ILE A 474 -2.87 0.23 17.81
N GLY A 475 -4.07 -0.25 17.44
CA GLY A 475 -4.75 0.14 16.19
C GLY A 475 -5.08 1.63 16.11
N VAL A 476 -4.96 2.40 17.20
CA VAL A 476 -5.17 3.86 17.18
C VAL A 476 -4.12 4.63 16.39
N THR A 477 -2.93 4.05 16.14
CA THR A 477 -1.79 4.72 15.49
C THR A 477 -2.10 5.55 14.23
N PRO A 478 -2.81 5.05 13.18
CA PRO A 478 -3.20 5.88 12.03
C PRO A 478 -4.13 7.04 12.40
N LEU A 479 -4.98 6.86 13.41
CA LEU A 479 -5.93 7.87 13.87
C LEU A 479 -5.24 8.99 14.64
N LEU A 480 -4.13 8.69 15.33
CA LEU A 480 -3.27 9.70 15.94
C LEU A 480 -2.65 10.62 14.89
N SER A 481 -2.18 10.06 13.77
CA SER A 481 -1.64 10.84 12.65
C SER A 481 -2.68 11.82 12.07
N ILE A 482 -3.96 11.40 12.00
CA ILE A 482 -5.07 12.28 11.61
C ILE A 482 -5.27 13.38 12.64
N LEU A 483 -5.35 13.02 13.91
CA LEU A 483 -5.62 13.95 15.00
C LEU A 483 -4.51 15.01 15.13
N GLU A 484 -3.23 14.61 15.05
CA GLU A 484 -2.10 15.52 15.00
C GLU A 484 -2.13 16.47 13.79
N ASP A 485 -2.53 15.98 12.60
CA ASP A 485 -2.60 16.83 11.41
C ASP A 485 -3.72 17.88 11.52
N VAL A 486 -4.86 17.53 12.12
CA VAL A 486 -5.93 18.49 12.43
C VAL A 486 -5.44 19.55 13.40
N VAL A 487 -4.81 19.16 14.52
CA VAL A 487 -4.28 20.08 15.53
C VAL A 487 -3.22 21.01 14.94
N ALA A 488 -2.28 20.46 14.16
CA ALA A 488 -1.23 21.24 13.52
C ALA A 488 -1.78 22.26 12.51
N LYS A 489 -2.88 21.94 11.80
CA LYS A 489 -3.57 22.92 10.94
C LYS A 489 -4.13 24.09 11.74
N LEU A 490 -4.75 23.82 12.88
CA LEU A 490 -5.33 24.86 13.74
C LEU A 490 -4.24 25.77 14.33
N GLN A 491 -3.13 25.19 14.80
CA GLN A 491 -1.98 25.96 15.28
C GLN A 491 -1.35 26.85 14.20
N GLN A 492 -1.41 26.43 12.94
CA GLN A 492 -0.96 27.22 11.78
C GLN A 492 -1.94 28.33 11.36
N GLY A 493 -3.00 28.57 12.13
CA GLY A 493 -3.98 29.64 11.90
C GLY A 493 -5.09 29.28 10.91
N ALA A 494 -5.28 28.01 10.58
CA ALA A 494 -6.44 27.58 9.80
C ALA A 494 -7.73 27.74 10.61
N SER A 495 -8.82 28.19 9.98
CA SER A 495 -10.13 28.23 10.64
C SER A 495 -10.64 26.82 10.93
N ILE A 496 -11.27 26.63 12.09
CA ILE A 496 -11.92 25.35 12.42
C ILE A 496 -13.10 25.14 11.47
N ARG A 497 -13.01 24.12 10.62
CA ARG A 497 -14.01 23.79 9.59
C ARG A 497 -14.73 22.46 9.83
N GLN A 498 -14.29 21.71 10.84
CA GLN A 498 -14.71 20.32 11.05
C GLN A 498 -15.00 20.07 12.52
N LYS A 499 -16.00 19.22 12.78
CA LYS A 499 -16.24 18.63 14.11
C LYS A 499 -15.59 17.24 14.19
N VAL A 500 -14.79 16.98 15.22
CA VAL A 500 -14.02 15.74 15.39
C VAL A 500 -14.51 14.97 16.62
N PHE A 501 -14.96 13.74 16.41
CA PHE A 501 -15.24 12.79 17.48
C PHE A 501 -14.09 11.78 17.57
N PHE A 502 -13.45 11.67 18.72
CA PHE A 502 -12.40 10.68 18.96
C PHE A 502 -12.89 9.67 19.99
N ILE A 503 -13.17 8.44 19.54
CA ILE A 503 -13.61 7.32 20.37
C ILE A 503 -12.45 6.35 20.47
N PHE A 504 -11.79 6.29 21.61
CA PHE A 504 -10.62 5.45 21.81
C PHE A 504 -10.82 4.45 22.94
N THR A 505 -10.70 3.17 22.62
CA THR A 505 -10.78 2.06 23.57
C THR A 505 -9.41 1.41 23.72
N PHE A 506 -8.89 1.32 24.95
CA PHE A 506 -7.56 0.76 25.21
C PHE A 506 -7.55 -0.12 26.45
N ARG A 507 -6.44 -0.83 26.63
CA ARG A 507 -6.16 -1.67 27.81
C ARG A 507 -4.94 -1.16 28.57
N GLU A 508 -3.95 -0.64 27.85
CA GLU A 508 -2.67 -0.18 28.38
C GLU A 508 -2.72 1.33 28.63
N LEU A 509 -2.46 1.76 29.87
CA LEU A 509 -2.45 3.18 30.25
C LEU A 509 -1.28 3.95 29.60
N SER A 510 -0.19 3.27 29.26
CA SER A 510 0.96 3.85 28.53
C SER A 510 0.56 4.48 27.18
N LEU A 511 -0.47 3.94 26.52
CA LEU A 511 -1.00 4.53 25.29
C LEU A 511 -1.75 5.85 25.55
N LEU A 512 -2.36 6.02 26.73
CA LEU A 512 -3.01 7.26 27.11
C LEU A 512 -1.97 8.35 27.46
N GLU A 513 -0.88 7.95 28.10
CA GLU A 513 0.25 8.81 28.42
C GLU A 513 0.92 9.35 27.15
N GLU A 514 1.23 8.49 26.17
CA GLU A 514 1.86 8.92 24.91
C GLU A 514 1.00 9.95 24.15
N ILE A 515 -0.34 9.86 24.23
CA ILE A 515 -1.23 10.81 23.55
C ILE A 515 -1.55 12.04 24.41
N HIS A 516 -1.22 12.05 25.70
CA HIS A 516 -1.55 13.15 26.61
C HIS A 516 -1.06 14.53 26.12
N PRO A 517 0.18 14.69 25.60
CA PRO A 517 0.62 15.98 25.05
C PRO A 517 -0.28 16.50 23.93
N LEU A 518 -0.77 15.61 23.06
CA LEU A 518 -1.70 15.96 21.99
C LEU A 518 -3.07 16.34 22.55
N LEU A 519 -3.56 15.64 23.57
CA LEU A 519 -4.84 15.94 24.22
C LEU A 519 -4.82 17.30 24.95
N MET A 520 -3.69 17.67 25.55
CA MET A 520 -3.50 18.99 26.16
C MET A 520 -3.57 20.10 25.12
N GLN A 521 -2.89 19.94 23.97
CA GLN A 521 -2.99 20.89 22.86
C GLN A 521 -4.43 21.06 22.35
N ILE A 522 -5.20 19.97 22.30
CA ILE A 522 -6.62 20.03 21.92
C ILE A 522 -7.42 20.85 22.94
N LYS A 523 -7.20 20.62 24.24
CA LYS A 523 -7.90 21.34 25.32
C LYS A 523 -7.58 22.84 25.33
N GLU A 524 -6.35 23.22 25.00
CA GLU A 524 -5.96 24.62 24.83
C GLU A 524 -6.62 25.28 23.62
N LEU A 525 -6.74 24.55 22.49
CA LEU A 525 -7.34 25.05 21.25
C LEU A 525 -8.87 25.11 21.29
N ASP A 526 -9.53 24.21 22.00
CA ASP A 526 -10.99 24.14 22.15
C ASP A 526 -11.42 23.98 23.63
N PRO A 527 -11.24 25.01 24.48
CA PRO A 527 -11.57 24.92 25.91
C PRO A 527 -13.07 24.71 26.19
N GLN A 528 -13.93 25.00 25.21
CA GLN A 528 -15.39 24.88 25.31
C GLN A 528 -15.93 23.56 24.73
N GLU A 529 -15.06 22.66 24.24
CA GLU A 529 -15.41 21.37 23.63
C GLU A 529 -16.46 21.48 22.50
N LEU A 530 -16.41 22.58 21.73
CA LEU A 530 -17.37 22.84 20.66
C LEU A 530 -17.11 21.97 19.42
N TYR A 531 -15.83 21.71 19.16
CA TYR A 531 -15.31 21.10 17.94
C TYR A 531 -14.69 19.72 18.16
N PHE A 532 -14.08 19.47 19.32
CA PHE A 532 -13.55 18.16 19.69
C PHE A 532 -14.42 17.49 20.75
N SER A 533 -14.79 16.24 20.50
CA SER A 533 -15.51 15.40 21.46
C SER A 533 -14.72 14.11 21.69
N LEU A 534 -14.12 13.99 22.87
CA LEU A 534 -13.22 12.90 23.24
C LEU A 534 -13.96 11.87 24.12
N HIS A 535 -13.89 10.59 23.75
CA HIS A 535 -14.52 9.48 24.45
C HIS A 535 -13.51 8.37 24.66
N PHE A 536 -13.08 8.17 25.90
CA PHE A 536 -12.11 7.15 26.27
C PHE A 536 -12.76 6.00 27.06
N SER A 537 -12.37 4.76 26.75
CA SER A 537 -12.86 3.57 27.46
C SER A 537 -11.70 2.63 27.80
N LEU A 538 -11.46 2.43 29.10
CA LEU A 538 -10.45 1.53 29.62
C LEU A 538 -11.08 0.17 29.95
N THR A 539 -10.72 -0.86 29.18
CA THR A 539 -11.41 -2.16 29.24
C THR A 539 -10.87 -3.15 30.29
N ARG A 540 -9.81 -2.77 31.03
CA ARG A 540 -9.21 -3.55 32.13
C ARG A 540 -8.97 -2.62 33.33
N ALA A 541 -9.34 -3.02 34.53
CA ALA A 541 -9.04 -2.24 35.74
C ALA A 541 -7.52 -2.28 36.02
N PRO A 542 -6.85 -1.13 36.19
CA PRO A 542 -5.42 -1.09 36.48
C PRO A 542 -5.13 -1.54 37.93
N THR A 543 -3.98 -2.19 38.16
CA THR A 543 -3.46 -2.53 39.50
C THR A 543 -2.74 -1.34 40.13
N ASN A 544 -2.80 -1.19 41.46
CA ASN A 544 -2.26 -0.02 42.18
C ASN A 544 -0.77 0.26 41.90
N ASP A 545 0.04 -0.78 41.64
CA ASP A 545 1.49 -0.64 41.41
C ASP A 545 1.85 -0.03 40.04
N GLN A 546 0.90 0.05 39.09
CA GLN A 546 1.12 0.63 37.75
C GLN A 546 0.89 2.15 37.68
N LEU A 547 0.43 2.77 38.77
CA LEU A 547 0.00 4.18 38.79
C LEU A 547 1.12 5.18 39.15
N ASP A 548 2.29 4.71 39.60
CA ASP A 548 3.28 5.52 40.34
C ASP A 548 4.65 5.70 39.63
N GLN A 549 4.73 5.56 38.30
CA GLN A 549 6.00 5.65 37.55
C GLN A 549 6.20 7.05 36.92
N ALA A 550 7.43 7.59 36.97
CA ALA A 550 7.78 8.94 36.51
C ALA A 550 8.38 8.98 35.09
N ILE A 551 8.14 10.09 34.39
CA ILE A 551 8.34 10.29 32.94
C ILE A 551 9.44 11.35 32.71
N ASP A 552 10.39 11.10 31.81
CA ASP A 552 11.34 12.13 31.33
C ASP A 552 11.83 11.78 29.91
N HIS A 553 11.76 12.70 28.94
CA HIS A 553 12.55 12.71 27.68
C HIS A 553 12.43 14.05 26.92
N VAL A 554 13.54 14.49 26.28
CA VAL A 554 13.65 15.72 25.47
C VAL A 554 14.20 15.42 24.06
N PRO A 555 13.60 15.91 22.96
CA PRO A 555 13.99 15.58 21.57
C PRO A 555 14.83 16.64 20.82
N ARG A 556 15.73 16.23 19.88
CA ARG A 556 16.34 17.05 18.76
C ARG A 556 16.80 16.22 17.51
N PRO A 557 16.89 16.81 16.28
CA PRO A 557 16.49 16.12 15.03
C PRO A 557 17.52 15.97 13.88
N PHE A 558 17.11 15.26 12.79
CA PHE A 558 17.58 15.21 11.38
C PHE A 558 17.23 13.85 10.68
N ALA A 559 17.33 13.82 9.32
CA ALA A 559 16.63 13.19 8.18
C ALA A 559 17.28 12.01 7.36
N GLU A 560 16.46 11.37 6.50
CA GLU A 560 16.78 10.27 5.55
C GLU A 560 17.02 10.69 4.06
N PRO A 561 17.64 9.85 3.19
CA PRO A 561 17.95 10.17 1.79
C PRO A 561 16.96 9.63 0.72
N LEU A 562 16.52 10.53 -0.19
CA LEU A 562 16.17 10.31 -1.62
C LEU A 562 14.87 9.50 -1.94
N ARG A 563 13.97 9.85 -2.89
CA ARG A 563 14.14 10.49 -4.22
C ARG A 563 12.83 10.95 -4.90
N SER A 564 12.96 11.82 -5.89
CA SER A 564 11.86 12.61 -6.50
C SER A 564 10.72 11.82 -7.17
N ARG A 565 9.49 12.35 -7.10
CA ARG A 565 8.30 11.80 -7.79
C ARG A 565 8.45 11.75 -9.32
N THR A 566 9.18 12.70 -9.92
CA THR A 566 9.45 12.74 -11.36
C THR A 566 10.38 11.60 -11.81
N GLY A 567 11.34 11.24 -10.97
CA GLY A 567 12.23 10.09 -11.20
C GLY A 567 11.44 8.78 -11.29
N LYS A 568 10.47 8.59 -10.39
CA LYS A 568 9.59 7.40 -10.40
C LYS A 568 8.78 7.29 -11.70
N LEU A 569 8.17 8.38 -12.18
CA LEU A 569 7.43 8.40 -13.45
C LEU A 569 8.29 7.96 -14.66
N VAL A 570 9.49 8.54 -14.79
CA VAL A 570 10.41 8.23 -15.89
C VAL A 570 10.90 6.80 -15.77
N MET A 571 11.27 6.37 -14.56
CA MET A 571 11.75 5.01 -14.31
C MET A 571 10.69 3.97 -14.67
N TYR A 572 9.45 4.11 -14.18
CA TYR A 572 8.37 3.17 -14.52
C TYR A 572 8.16 3.10 -16.02
N SER A 573 8.09 4.24 -16.70
CA SER A 573 7.88 4.28 -18.16
C SER A 573 9.02 3.57 -18.89
N VAL A 574 10.26 3.98 -18.65
CA VAL A 574 11.44 3.45 -19.36
C VAL A 574 11.61 1.95 -19.10
N VAL A 575 11.51 1.50 -17.84
CA VAL A 575 11.71 0.08 -17.50
C VAL A 575 10.60 -0.79 -18.10
N PHE A 576 9.34 -0.34 -18.07
CA PHE A 576 8.20 -1.09 -18.60
C PHE A 576 8.28 -1.23 -20.13
N PHE A 577 8.60 -0.14 -20.85
CA PHE A 577 8.78 -0.18 -22.31
C PHE A 577 10.05 -0.94 -22.74
N LEU A 578 11.18 -0.72 -22.07
CA LEU A 578 12.45 -1.40 -22.41
C LEU A 578 12.32 -2.92 -22.24
N THR A 579 11.74 -3.38 -21.13
CA THR A 579 11.57 -4.81 -20.88
C THR A 579 10.65 -5.46 -21.91
N PHE A 580 9.56 -4.79 -22.30
CA PHE A 580 8.66 -5.26 -23.36
C PHE A 580 9.33 -5.31 -24.74
N LEU A 581 10.13 -4.30 -25.08
CA LEU A 581 10.90 -4.26 -26.32
C LEU A 581 11.90 -5.41 -26.38
N VAL A 582 12.72 -5.60 -25.33
CA VAL A 582 13.73 -6.67 -25.31
C VAL A 582 13.07 -8.05 -25.36
N TRP A 583 11.97 -8.26 -24.62
CA TRP A 583 11.19 -9.50 -24.72
C TRP A 583 10.68 -9.75 -26.14
N THR A 584 10.10 -8.74 -26.79
CA THR A 584 9.59 -8.85 -28.17
C THR A 584 10.71 -9.16 -29.17
N LEU A 585 11.88 -8.52 -29.03
CA LEU A 585 13.05 -8.78 -29.86
C LEU A 585 13.57 -10.22 -29.71
N VAL A 586 13.65 -10.75 -28.48
CA VAL A 586 14.05 -12.14 -28.23
C VAL A 586 12.98 -13.13 -28.71
N LYS A 587 11.70 -12.77 -28.60
CA LYS A 587 10.59 -13.65 -28.97
C LYS A 587 10.43 -13.80 -30.48
N TYR A 588 10.53 -12.71 -31.23
CA TYR A 588 10.18 -12.66 -32.65
C TYR A 588 11.38 -12.40 -33.57
N GLY A 589 12.45 -11.75 -33.09
CA GLY A 589 13.66 -11.47 -33.88
C GLY A 589 14.77 -12.49 -33.66
N ASN A 590 15.38 -12.49 -32.48
CA ASN A 590 16.57 -13.27 -32.14
C ASN A 590 16.23 -14.45 -31.23
N LYS A 591 15.53 -15.45 -31.78
CA LYS A 591 15.26 -16.70 -31.05
C LYS A 591 16.58 -17.43 -30.78
N VAL A 592 16.70 -18.06 -29.62
CA VAL A 592 17.80 -18.97 -29.25
C VAL A 592 17.61 -20.33 -29.93
N GLN A 593 16.36 -20.77 -30.09
CA GLN A 593 16.00 -22.07 -30.67
C GLN A 593 15.96 -22.13 -32.21
N THR A 594 16.47 -21.12 -32.93
CA THR A 594 16.26 -20.97 -34.38
C THR A 594 16.72 -22.17 -35.20
N ASN A 595 17.86 -22.76 -34.83
CA ASN A 595 18.49 -23.85 -35.57
C ASN A 595 18.46 -25.20 -34.85
N ASP A 596 18.06 -25.23 -33.57
CA ASP A 596 18.00 -26.45 -32.77
C ASP A 596 16.72 -26.48 -31.92
N SER A 597 15.83 -27.42 -32.26
CA SER A 597 14.57 -27.60 -31.55
C SER A 597 14.76 -28.11 -30.13
N ASN A 598 15.92 -28.67 -29.76
CA ASN A 598 16.21 -29.10 -28.40
C ASN A 598 16.42 -27.93 -27.43
N LEU A 599 16.68 -26.72 -27.95
CA LEU A 599 16.90 -25.52 -27.14
C LEU A 599 15.60 -24.83 -26.70
N TRP A 600 14.42 -25.43 -26.94
CA TRP A 600 13.15 -24.85 -26.52
C TRP A 600 13.04 -24.57 -25.00
N PRO A 601 13.57 -25.41 -24.07
CA PRO A 601 13.51 -25.09 -22.65
C PRO A 601 14.40 -23.89 -22.32
N LEU A 602 15.56 -23.80 -22.97
CA LEU A 602 16.49 -22.69 -22.82
C LEU A 602 15.88 -21.38 -23.34
N GLN A 603 15.20 -21.41 -24.49
CA GLN A 603 14.45 -20.26 -25.00
C GLN A 603 13.43 -19.77 -23.97
N ASN A 604 12.61 -20.68 -23.42
CA ASN A 604 11.60 -20.33 -22.45
C ASN A 604 12.21 -19.76 -21.15
N PHE A 605 13.31 -20.35 -20.69
CA PHE A 605 14.06 -19.89 -19.52
C PHE A 605 14.65 -18.49 -19.72
N VAL A 606 15.26 -18.24 -20.88
CA VAL A 606 15.82 -16.92 -21.24
C VAL A 606 14.71 -15.88 -21.30
N GLU A 607 13.56 -16.19 -21.91
CA GLU A 607 12.43 -15.26 -22.01
C GLU A 607 11.94 -14.77 -20.63
N ILE A 608 11.69 -15.68 -19.66
CA ILE A 608 11.24 -15.26 -18.32
C ILE A 608 12.35 -14.58 -17.51
N THR A 609 13.57 -15.12 -17.56
CA THR A 609 14.71 -14.57 -16.78
C THR A 609 15.07 -13.17 -17.24
N LEU A 610 15.03 -12.93 -18.56
CA LEU A 610 15.32 -11.63 -19.13
C LEU A 610 14.29 -10.58 -18.71
N VAL A 611 13.00 -10.92 -18.63
CA VAL A 611 11.97 -10.00 -18.12
C VAL A 611 12.29 -9.56 -16.70
N ILE A 612 12.68 -10.49 -15.83
CA ILE A 612 12.99 -10.20 -14.43
C ILE A 612 14.28 -9.39 -14.31
N VAL A 613 15.36 -9.83 -14.97
CA VAL A 613 16.69 -9.20 -14.86
C VAL A 613 16.71 -7.79 -15.45
N VAL A 614 16.10 -7.57 -16.62
CA VAL A 614 16.05 -6.25 -17.26
C VAL A 614 15.25 -5.28 -16.39
N ALA A 615 14.12 -5.73 -15.82
CA ALA A 615 13.32 -4.91 -14.92
C ALA A 615 14.10 -4.52 -13.65
N MET A 616 14.74 -5.49 -12.99
CA MET A 616 15.54 -5.26 -11.77
C MET A 616 16.74 -4.33 -12.03
N THR A 617 17.53 -4.62 -13.07
CA THR A 617 18.72 -3.83 -13.41
C THR A 617 18.38 -2.41 -13.84
N GLY A 618 17.28 -2.22 -14.58
CA GLY A 618 16.77 -0.90 -14.95
C GLY A 618 16.41 -0.04 -13.74
N VAL A 619 15.72 -0.62 -12.75
CA VAL A 619 15.41 0.07 -11.49
C VAL A 619 16.69 0.38 -10.72
N TYR A 620 17.59 -0.59 -10.56
CA TYR A 620 18.85 -0.38 -9.84
C TYR A 620 19.72 0.70 -10.49
N ALA A 621 19.85 0.72 -11.81
CA ALA A 621 20.59 1.76 -12.52
C ALA A 621 19.99 3.15 -12.29
N PHE A 622 18.66 3.29 -12.31
CA PHE A 622 17.97 4.55 -12.03
C PHE A 622 18.17 5.00 -10.58
N THR A 623 18.00 4.06 -9.64
CA THR A 623 18.27 4.27 -8.20
C THR A 623 19.76 4.38 -7.88
N PHE A 624 20.67 4.15 -8.80
CA PHE A 624 22.07 4.55 -8.64
C PHE A 624 22.27 5.98 -9.16
N ALA A 625 21.77 6.28 -10.37
CA ALA A 625 21.93 7.56 -11.05
C ALA A 625 21.44 8.76 -10.23
N GLU A 626 20.21 8.76 -9.70
CA GLU A 626 19.78 9.92 -8.88
C GLU A 626 20.47 10.05 -7.48
N SER A 627 21.27 9.08 -7.03
CA SER A 627 21.92 9.05 -5.71
C SER A 627 23.25 9.72 -5.90
N LYS A 628 23.87 9.36 -7.03
CA LYS A 628 24.74 10.18 -7.87
C LYS A 628 24.46 11.67 -7.68
N ARG A 629 23.37 12.09 -8.32
CA ARG A 629 22.92 13.49 -8.39
C ARG A 629 22.55 14.10 -7.04
N GLY A 630 21.94 13.33 -6.14
CA GLY A 630 21.56 13.79 -4.81
C GLY A 630 22.76 14.14 -3.94
N LYS A 631 23.84 13.34 -3.97
CA LYS A 631 25.09 13.60 -3.25
C LYS A 631 25.79 14.88 -3.74
N GLU A 632 25.80 15.10 -5.06
CA GLU A 632 26.38 16.30 -5.68
C GLU A 632 25.60 17.59 -5.31
N SER A 633 24.26 17.50 -5.19
CA SER A 633 23.42 18.64 -4.80
C SER A 633 23.46 18.94 -3.28
N ALA A 634 23.59 17.92 -2.43
CA ALA A 634 23.70 18.08 -0.99
C ALA A 634 25.04 18.73 -0.57
N ALA A 635 26.12 18.45 -1.30
CA ALA A 635 27.44 19.07 -1.09
C ALA A 635 27.44 20.59 -1.32
N ALA A 636 26.52 21.11 -2.16
CA ALA A 636 26.39 22.54 -2.44
C ALA A 636 25.54 23.31 -1.40
N PHE A 637 24.72 22.61 -0.61
CA PHE A 637 23.72 23.22 0.30
C PHE A 637 24.15 23.24 1.78
N GLY A 638 25.28 22.60 2.13
CA GLY A 638 25.74 22.43 3.52
C GLY A 638 26.33 23.66 4.22
N HIS A 639 26.25 24.86 3.63
CA HIS A 639 26.91 26.07 4.17
C HIS A 639 25.99 27.07 4.91
N LEU A 640 24.69 26.79 5.05
CA LEU A 640 23.73 27.68 5.71
C LEU A 640 22.74 26.85 6.52
N MET A 641 22.92 26.70 7.84
CA MET A 641 21.87 26.65 8.88
C MET A 641 22.49 26.50 10.29
N THR A 642 22.14 27.40 11.20
CA THR A 642 22.44 27.37 12.65
C THR A 642 21.21 26.91 13.46
N PRO A 643 21.36 26.43 14.71
CA PRO A 643 20.29 25.78 15.45
C PRO A 643 19.50 26.76 16.34
N GLY A 644 18.17 26.75 16.22
CA GLY A 644 17.23 27.27 17.21
C GLY A 644 16.35 26.13 17.72
N GLY A 645 16.47 25.79 19.01
CA GLY A 645 15.66 24.76 19.66
C GLY A 645 14.47 25.35 20.40
N ILE A 646 13.32 24.70 20.31
CA ILE A 646 12.09 25.01 21.04
C ILE A 646 12.23 24.47 22.49
N GLN A 647 11.73 25.20 23.49
CA GLN A 647 11.69 24.80 24.91
C GLN A 647 10.48 23.88 25.22
N PRO A 648 10.60 22.91 26.16
CA PRO A 648 9.47 22.10 26.60
C PRO A 648 8.53 22.87 27.57
N TYR A 649 7.22 22.63 27.42
CA TYR A 649 6.15 23.12 28.29
C TYR A 649 6.16 22.38 29.64
N ALA A 650 5.79 23.09 30.72
CA ALA A 650 5.57 22.52 32.05
C ALA A 650 4.11 22.02 32.17
N SER A 651 3.92 20.80 32.67
CA SER A 651 2.63 20.17 32.95
C SER A 651 2.50 19.94 34.46
N ASP A 652 1.31 20.17 35.03
CA ASP A 652 0.99 19.97 36.46
C ASP A 652 0.42 18.55 36.76
N ALA A 653 0.42 17.63 35.78
CA ALA A 653 -0.04 16.25 35.97
C ALA A 653 1.13 15.33 36.36
N HIS A 654 1.09 14.73 37.56
CA HIS A 654 2.20 13.96 38.11
C HIS A 654 1.95 12.44 38.18
N THR A 655 0.71 11.96 37.97
CA THR A 655 0.38 10.52 38.04
C THR A 655 -0.65 10.07 37.00
N PHE A 656 -0.68 8.76 36.67
CA PHE A 656 -1.70 8.16 35.79
C PHE A 656 -3.14 8.33 36.31
N ARG A 657 -3.30 8.55 37.63
CA ARG A 657 -4.59 8.80 38.28
C ARG A 657 -5.18 10.17 37.89
N ASP A 658 -4.32 11.15 37.64
CA ASP A 658 -4.72 12.49 37.21
C ASP A 658 -5.27 12.45 35.77
N LEU A 659 -4.61 11.69 34.88
CA LEU A 659 -5.04 11.50 33.48
C LEU A 659 -6.41 10.81 33.35
N VAL A 660 -6.67 9.76 34.13
CA VAL A 660 -7.95 9.04 34.09
C VAL A 660 -9.12 9.92 34.54
N THR A 661 -8.86 10.79 35.52
CA THR A 661 -9.84 11.72 36.08
C THR A 661 -10.11 12.89 35.13
N ASP A 662 -9.05 13.48 34.58
CA ASP A 662 -9.12 14.65 33.70
C ASP A 662 -9.82 14.37 32.37
N TYR A 663 -9.65 13.17 31.82
CA TYR A 663 -10.27 12.77 30.55
C TYR A 663 -11.56 11.96 30.70
N ARG A 664 -12.11 11.85 31.92
CA ARG A 664 -13.37 11.12 32.23
C ARG A 664 -13.41 9.72 31.60
N VAL A 665 -12.32 8.97 31.71
CA VAL A 665 -12.19 7.65 31.06
C VAL A 665 -13.18 6.67 31.69
N ALA A 666 -14.05 6.06 30.88
CA ALA A 666 -14.97 5.03 31.37
C ALA A 666 -14.20 3.74 31.69
N VAL A 667 -14.12 3.35 32.97
CA VAL A 667 -13.36 2.17 33.43
C VAL A 667 -14.27 0.94 33.53
N GLY A 668 -13.83 -0.18 32.94
CA GLY A 668 -14.46 -1.50 33.10
C GLY A 668 -15.69 -1.76 32.23
N GLN A 669 -16.12 -0.80 31.41
CA GLN A 669 -17.24 -0.96 30.48
C GLN A 669 -16.78 -0.86 29.02
N ARG A 670 -17.43 -1.61 28.12
CA ARG A 670 -17.24 -1.47 26.67
C ARG A 670 -18.00 -0.24 26.16
N PRO A 671 -17.50 0.47 25.13
CA PRO A 671 -18.22 1.61 24.58
C PRO A 671 -19.59 1.20 24.03
N ASN A 672 -20.64 1.94 24.42
CA ASN A 672 -21.99 1.77 23.90
C ASN A 672 -22.08 2.34 22.48
N MET A 673 -21.64 1.56 21.48
CA MET A 673 -21.56 2.02 20.09
C MET A 673 -22.89 2.52 19.52
N PRO A 674 -24.07 1.90 19.76
CA PRO A 674 -25.35 2.46 19.34
C PRO A 674 -25.59 3.89 19.84
N GLU A 675 -25.33 4.14 21.12
CA GLU A 675 -25.51 5.47 21.71
C GLU A 675 -24.48 6.48 21.18
N LEU A 676 -23.21 6.07 21.09
CA LEU A 676 -22.13 6.93 20.58
C LEU A 676 -22.35 7.30 19.11
N MET A 677 -22.72 6.35 18.25
CA MET A 677 -22.99 6.64 16.84
C MET A 677 -24.24 7.51 16.64
N CYS A 678 -25.26 7.35 17.50
CA CYS A 678 -26.39 8.28 17.54
C CYS A 678 -25.95 9.70 17.92
N LYS A 679 -25.08 9.86 18.93
CA LYS A 679 -24.50 11.16 19.32
C LYS A 679 -23.68 11.79 18.20
N VAL A 680 -22.87 11.00 17.50
CA VAL A 680 -22.09 11.45 16.33
C VAL A 680 -23.04 11.96 15.23
N TYR A 681 -24.11 11.22 14.92
CA TYR A 681 -25.07 11.62 13.89
C TYR A 681 -25.86 12.87 14.27
N SER A 682 -26.34 12.99 15.51
CA SER A 682 -27.03 14.19 15.97
C SER A 682 -26.10 15.40 16.00
N GLY A 683 -24.85 15.22 16.44
CA GLY A 683 -23.84 16.27 16.46
C GLY A 683 -23.48 16.75 15.05
N HIS A 684 -23.41 15.85 14.08
CA HIS A 684 -23.23 16.19 12.67
C HIS A 684 -24.39 17.05 12.15
N LYS A 685 -25.65 16.67 12.39
CA LYS A 685 -26.82 17.46 11.97
C LYS A 685 -26.82 18.87 12.54
N GLN A 686 -26.47 19.01 13.82
CA GLN A 686 -26.39 20.31 14.49
C GLN A 686 -25.26 21.17 13.92
N PHE A 687 -24.09 20.57 13.67
CA PHE A 687 -22.95 21.27 13.08
C PHE A 687 -23.25 21.73 11.64
N ALA A 688 -23.84 20.85 10.82
CA ALA A 688 -24.23 21.16 9.44
C ALA A 688 -25.29 22.27 9.37
N ALA A 689 -26.22 22.33 10.32
CA ALA A 689 -27.24 23.38 10.40
C ALA A 689 -26.67 24.75 10.80
N THR A 690 -25.64 24.78 11.65
CA THR A 690 -25.02 26.02 12.17
C THR A 690 -23.91 26.56 11.27
N HIS A 691 -23.31 25.71 10.43
CA HIS A 691 -22.20 26.07 9.53
C HIS A 691 -22.51 25.75 8.05
N PRO A 692 -23.54 26.37 7.45
CA PRO A 692 -23.97 26.07 6.06
C PRO A 692 -22.96 26.50 4.98
N SER A 693 -22.00 27.37 5.30
CA SER A 693 -20.98 27.91 4.38
C SER A 693 -19.70 27.05 4.26
N VAL A 694 -19.65 25.89 4.90
CA VAL A 694 -18.57 24.91 4.68
C VAL A 694 -18.87 24.17 3.37
N GLY A 695 -18.46 24.77 2.25
CA GLY A 695 -18.59 24.25 0.87
C GLY A 695 -17.77 22.99 0.58
N VAL A 696 -17.79 22.04 1.50
CA VAL A 696 -17.04 20.78 1.42
C VAL A 696 -17.97 19.69 0.86
N PRO A 697 -17.53 18.88 -0.12
CA PRO A 697 -18.33 17.84 -0.78
C PRO A 697 -19.01 16.84 0.17
N GLY A 698 -18.46 16.61 1.36
CA GLY A 698 -18.94 15.66 2.37
C GLY A 698 -19.94 16.21 3.39
N ASN A 699 -20.52 17.40 3.21
CA ASN A 699 -21.43 17.99 4.21
C ASN A 699 -22.74 17.20 4.45
N SER A 700 -23.03 16.18 3.63
CA SER A 700 -24.18 15.29 3.79
C SER A 700 -23.91 14.02 4.60
N THR A 701 -22.64 13.75 4.98
CA THR A 701 -22.23 12.49 5.58
C THR A 701 -21.11 12.63 6.59
N VAL A 702 -21.11 11.74 7.58
CA VAL A 702 -20.02 11.62 8.55
C VAL A 702 -18.92 10.72 7.98
N GLY A 703 -17.67 11.21 7.97
CA GLY A 703 -16.50 10.39 7.64
C GLY A 703 -16.07 9.60 8.88
N VAL A 704 -16.16 8.27 8.84
CA VAL A 704 -15.80 7.39 9.96
C VAL A 704 -14.50 6.68 9.63
N PHE A 705 -13.46 6.84 10.44
CA PHE A 705 -12.19 6.15 10.31
C PHE A 705 -12.04 5.15 11.45
N PHE A 706 -11.96 3.87 11.12
CA PHE A 706 -11.91 2.77 12.08
C PHE A 706 -10.61 1.99 11.97
N SER A 707 -9.97 1.77 13.12
CA SER A 707 -8.83 0.85 13.24
C SER A 707 -8.81 0.20 14.63
N GLY A 708 -8.96 -1.12 14.68
CA GLY A 708 -9.08 -1.85 15.94
C GLY A 708 -9.62 -3.27 15.80
N PRO A 709 -9.98 -3.94 16.92
CA PRO A 709 -10.37 -5.34 16.94
C PRO A 709 -11.73 -5.60 16.28
N ARG A 710 -11.90 -6.78 15.68
CA ARG A 710 -13.12 -7.19 14.95
C ARG A 710 -14.41 -7.08 15.76
N ALA A 711 -14.36 -7.30 17.08
CA ALA A 711 -15.53 -7.15 17.93
C ALA A 711 -16.02 -5.70 18.02
N LEU A 712 -15.10 -4.74 18.12
CA LEU A 712 -15.42 -3.31 18.11
C LEU A 712 -15.94 -2.89 16.73
N LYS A 713 -15.33 -3.43 15.66
CA LYS A 713 -15.77 -3.22 14.29
C LYS A 713 -17.23 -3.64 14.07
N HIS A 714 -17.58 -4.87 14.44
CA HIS A 714 -18.95 -5.36 14.26
C HIS A 714 -19.97 -4.58 15.10
N ALA A 715 -19.61 -4.14 16.30
CA ALA A 715 -20.47 -3.28 17.10
C ALA A 715 -20.71 -1.92 16.42
N MET A 716 -19.67 -1.32 15.83
CA MET A 716 -19.77 -0.09 15.04
C MET A 716 -20.62 -0.27 13.77
N GLU A 717 -20.37 -1.32 12.98
CA GLU A 717 -21.09 -1.61 11.74
C GLU A 717 -22.60 -1.79 11.98
N ASN A 718 -22.97 -2.51 13.04
CA ASN A 718 -24.37 -2.70 13.43
C ASN A 718 -25.01 -1.36 13.82
N ALA A 719 -24.33 -0.56 14.66
CA ALA A 719 -24.83 0.76 15.07
C ALA A 719 -25.03 1.70 13.88
N ILE A 720 -24.09 1.75 12.94
CA ILE A 720 -24.21 2.52 11.69
C ILE A 720 -25.38 2.01 10.85
N SER A 721 -25.52 0.69 10.73
CA SER A 721 -26.58 0.09 9.91
C SER A 721 -27.98 0.38 10.46
N ASP A 722 -28.14 0.55 11.78
CA ASP A 722 -29.43 0.83 12.40
C ASP A 722 -29.83 2.31 12.25
N ILE A 723 -28.87 3.23 12.19
CA ILE A 723 -29.11 4.65 11.90
C ILE A 723 -29.36 4.88 10.39
N GLY A 724 -28.65 4.15 9.54
CA GLY A 724 -28.74 4.23 8.08
C GLY A 724 -27.38 4.38 7.43
N ILE A 725 -26.98 3.37 6.66
CA ILE A 725 -25.63 3.25 6.09
C ILE A 725 -25.26 4.40 5.14
N ASN A 726 -26.24 5.05 4.52
CA ASN A 726 -26.04 6.18 3.60
C ASN A 726 -25.64 7.48 4.31
N ASN A 727 -25.76 7.55 5.64
CA ASN A 727 -25.38 8.72 6.43
C ASN A 727 -23.88 8.74 6.80
N PHE A 728 -23.18 7.62 6.59
CA PHE A 728 -21.79 7.43 6.99
C PHE A 728 -20.95 6.96 5.79
N ASP A 729 -19.69 7.38 5.73
CA ASP A 729 -18.67 6.79 4.85
C ASP A 729 -17.57 6.21 5.72
N VAL A 730 -17.45 4.87 5.73
CA VAL A 730 -16.59 4.13 6.65
C VAL A 730 -15.29 3.74 5.95
N HIS A 731 -14.17 4.20 6.52
CA HIS A 731 -12.81 3.87 6.13
C HIS A 731 -12.23 2.92 7.17
N GLU A 732 -11.90 1.71 6.74
CA GLU A 732 -11.40 0.64 7.60
C GLU A 732 -9.94 0.35 7.29
N GLU A 733 -9.10 0.42 8.32
CA GLU A 733 -7.72 -0.04 8.24
C GLU A 733 -7.59 -1.35 9.01
N GLU A 734 -7.38 -2.45 8.29
CA GLU A 734 -7.17 -3.78 8.88
C GLU A 734 -5.76 -4.27 8.55
N PHE A 735 -4.85 -4.22 9.53
CA PHE A 735 -3.64 -5.03 9.48
C PHE A 735 -3.93 -6.40 10.12
N GLU A 736 -4.23 -7.39 9.28
CA GLU A 736 -4.09 -8.80 9.69
C GLU A 736 -2.60 -9.14 9.60
N LEU A 737 -1.84 -8.91 10.67
CA LEU A 737 -0.49 -9.47 10.83
C LEU A 737 -0.53 -11.00 10.73
#